data_AF-A0ABD1GS14-F1
#
_entry.id   AF-A0ABD1GS14-F1
#
_cell.length_a   1.000
_cell.length_b   1.000
_cell.length_c   1.000
_cell.angle_alpha   90.00
_cell.angle_beta   90.00
_cell.angle_gamma   90.00
#
_symmetry.space_group_name_H-M   'P 1'
#
loop_
_entity.id
_entity.type
_entity.pdbx_description
1 polymer ?
#
loop_
_entity_poly.entity_id
_entity_poly.type
_entity_poly.pdbx_seq_one_letter_code
_entity_poly.pdbx_strand_id
1 'polypeptide(L)'
;MECCFLQFSRQTTAATALVPKLCFSSTAAHHCVSLPEDDLIQPQSIAPSSPSEPNPTAQLLSDCLSDGRHSDVITVLRRTPPSRYLVFYWNNLIKRSVSFQDHRNVFHLFDEMRRLQWKPDGHTYPYVLKACGDLTSLAAGMSIHALALVSGFTNCNVFVDNAAIAMYGRCGAFDKARQLFDEMLEGGVFDTVSWNSIISAYVQFGDSRKALRMFKEMVSRGDIGLRADAVSLVNILPACASLRSQRRGAEVHAYSVRRGLIDDVFVGNAVMDMYAKCGLIDDAKNLFDRMEVKDVVSWNALVTGYSQIGKFDDALGLFDRMREKNIELNVVAWSAVIAGYAQRGLGNEAIDVFKQMIVSGSQPNAVTLVSVLSGCAASGASNPGKETHCYAIKQVLNLEGNDPGDDMMVINGLIDMYAKCKNLKVAHALFDSIEMKNRSVVTWTALIGGYAQHGEAGDALGLFAEMLREGCRMMPNGFTISCALVACARVGALRLGREIHAYALRNRYGDAMIFILNCLIDMYVKSGDMDAARAVFDNMSQKNAVSWTSMMTGYGMHGRGEEAVQVFEKMRAAGLPIDGVTFVVLLYSCSHSGIVDQGISYFNHMKDFGVVPAAEHYACMVDLLGRAGRLDDAMRLIRDMPMQANPIVWVSLLSSCRLHGNVEIGEHAVNKLLELKFEVDGLYTLLSNIYASAKQWKDVARIRLLMKRAGIRKRPGCSWVQGRHGTATFYVGDKTHPMTKEIYDLLHDLIYRAKIMGYVPETSFALHDVDDEEKGDLLVEHSEKLALAYGILTTTPGMPIRIMKNLRVCGDCHTAISYISRMIEHDIILRDSSRFHHFKNGSCSCKGYW
;
A
#
# COMPACT_ATOMS: atom_id res chain seq x y z
N MET A 1 -6.18 -20.42 -20.67
CA MET A 1 -6.48 -19.03 -20.27
C MET A 1 -7.82 -18.56 -20.84
N GLU A 2 -8.13 -18.80 -22.13
CA GLU A 2 -9.44 -18.47 -22.72
C GLU A 2 -10.63 -19.30 -22.17
N CYS A 3 -10.43 -20.55 -21.73
CA CYS A 3 -11.52 -21.36 -21.18
C CYS A 3 -12.06 -20.89 -19.82
N CYS A 4 -11.26 -20.24 -18.97
CA CYS A 4 -11.75 -19.75 -17.67
C CYS A 4 -12.43 -18.37 -17.75
N PHE A 5 -12.00 -17.51 -18.68
CA PHE A 5 -12.61 -16.19 -18.89
C PHE A 5 -14.05 -16.27 -19.43
N LEU A 6 -14.36 -17.31 -20.20
CA LEU A 6 -15.71 -17.55 -20.73
C LEU A 6 -16.73 -18.02 -19.67
N GLN A 7 -16.28 -18.46 -18.50
CA GLN A 7 -17.18 -18.89 -17.42
C GLN A 7 -17.67 -17.72 -16.56
N PHE A 8 -16.84 -16.70 -16.35
CA PHE A 8 -17.20 -15.55 -15.49
C PHE A 8 -18.21 -14.60 -16.17
N SER A 9 -18.20 -14.48 -17.51
CA SER A 9 -19.14 -13.61 -18.24
C SER A 9 -20.52 -14.24 -18.48
N ARG A 10 -20.70 -15.55 -18.23
CA ARG A 10 -21.95 -16.27 -18.56
C ARG A 10 -22.84 -16.58 -17.35
N GLN A 11 -22.43 -16.27 -16.12
CA GLN A 11 -23.16 -16.67 -14.91
C GLN A 11 -24.03 -15.58 -14.26
N THR A 12 -24.04 -14.34 -14.76
CA THR A 12 -24.86 -13.25 -14.19
C THR A 12 -26.30 -13.16 -14.70
N THR A 13 -26.78 -14.08 -15.54
CA THR A 13 -28.15 -13.99 -16.11
C THR A 13 -29.01 -15.25 -16.05
N ALA A 14 -28.64 -16.32 -15.34
CA ALA A 14 -29.52 -17.48 -15.22
C ALA A 14 -29.31 -18.28 -13.93
N ALA A 15 -30.17 -18.07 -12.92
CA ALA A 15 -30.48 -19.08 -11.89
C ALA A 15 -31.69 -18.67 -11.03
N THR A 16 -32.89 -18.72 -11.61
CA THR A 16 -34.10 -19.08 -10.86
C THR A 16 -34.26 -20.60 -10.90
N ALA A 17 -34.44 -21.19 -9.71
CA ALA A 17 -34.93 -22.54 -9.42
C ALA A 17 -34.08 -23.73 -9.92
N LEU A 18 -33.41 -24.41 -8.98
CA LEU A 18 -33.46 -25.88 -8.80
C LEU A 18 -32.60 -26.28 -7.60
N VAL A 19 -33.28 -26.71 -6.53
CA VAL A 19 -32.67 -27.30 -5.32
C VAL A 19 -32.52 -28.81 -5.54
N PRO A 20 -31.32 -29.39 -5.42
CA PRO A 20 -31.18 -30.80 -5.08
C PRO A 20 -30.80 -30.92 -3.59
N LYS A 21 -31.67 -31.59 -2.84
CA LYS A 21 -31.37 -32.17 -1.53
C LYS A 21 -30.19 -33.14 -1.68
N LEU A 22 -29.13 -32.94 -0.91
CA LEU A 22 -28.21 -34.02 -0.55
C LEU A 22 -27.92 -34.00 0.94
N CYS A 23 -28.27 -35.11 1.58
CA CYS A 23 -28.04 -35.45 2.96
C CYS A 23 -26.55 -35.48 3.29
N PHE A 24 -26.18 -34.97 4.47
CA PHE A 24 -25.08 -35.53 5.24
C PHE A 24 -25.61 -36.04 6.57
N SER A 25 -25.40 -37.35 6.74
CA SER A 25 -25.57 -38.14 7.95
C SER A 25 -24.67 -37.60 9.07
N SER A 26 -25.25 -37.34 10.25
CA SER A 26 -24.50 -37.40 11.49
C SER A 26 -25.13 -38.45 12.40
N THR A 27 -24.46 -39.59 12.46
CA THR A 27 -24.65 -40.67 13.42
C THR A 27 -24.10 -40.22 14.77
N ALA A 28 -24.97 -39.64 15.60
CA ALA A 28 -24.93 -39.71 17.07
C ALA A 28 -26.20 -39.04 17.66
N ALA A 29 -27.37 -39.40 17.14
CA ALA A 29 -28.62 -39.13 17.85
C ALA A 29 -28.79 -40.23 18.91
N HIS A 30 -28.45 -39.93 20.16
CA HIS A 30 -29.02 -40.70 21.27
C HIS A 30 -30.54 -40.58 21.16
N HIS A 31 -31.22 -41.72 21.03
CA HIS A 31 -32.66 -41.82 21.08
C HIS A 31 -33.18 -41.23 22.41
N CYS A 32 -33.70 -40.00 22.37
CA CYS A 32 -34.57 -39.48 23.42
C CYS A 32 -35.99 -39.45 22.86
N VAL A 33 -36.81 -40.40 23.32
CA VAL A 33 -38.23 -40.52 23.00
C VAL A 33 -38.96 -39.28 23.53
N SER A 34 -39.65 -38.55 22.65
CA SER A 34 -40.59 -37.48 23.03
C SER A 34 -41.74 -38.07 23.85
N LEU A 35 -42.19 -37.38 24.90
CA LEU A 35 -43.33 -37.82 25.72
C LEU A 35 -44.60 -37.98 24.86
N PRO A 36 -45.39 -39.06 25.03
CA PRO A 36 -46.71 -39.19 24.40
C PRO A 36 -47.62 -38.01 24.77
N GLU A 37 -48.49 -37.57 23.86
CA GLU A 37 -49.40 -36.44 24.10
C GLU A 37 -50.25 -36.60 25.38
N ASP A 38 -50.52 -37.83 25.81
CA ASP A 38 -51.31 -38.13 27.01
C ASP A 38 -50.62 -37.73 28.33
N ASP A 39 -49.28 -37.76 28.41
CA ASP A 39 -48.53 -37.31 29.60
C ASP A 39 -48.42 -35.77 29.69
N LEU A 40 -48.72 -35.06 28.59
CA LEU A 40 -48.71 -33.60 28.49
C LEU A 40 -50.09 -32.96 28.74
N ILE A 41 -51.12 -33.77 29.02
CA ILE A 41 -52.54 -33.34 29.13
C ILE A 41 -53.00 -33.08 30.58
N GLN A 42 -52.26 -33.48 31.62
CA GLN A 42 -52.64 -33.16 33.02
C GLN A 42 -51.62 -32.33 33.80
N PRO A 43 -51.61 -30.99 33.67
CA PRO A 43 -51.12 -30.08 34.71
C PRO A 43 -52.26 -29.50 35.57
N GLN A 44 -53.54 -29.82 35.28
CA GLN A 44 -54.70 -29.26 35.97
C GLN A 44 -55.29 -30.19 37.03
N SER A 45 -54.49 -30.72 37.94
CA SER A 45 -54.90 -31.02 39.32
C SER A 45 -53.73 -31.68 40.05
N ILE A 46 -53.11 -30.96 40.97
CA ILE A 46 -52.66 -31.42 42.29
C ILE A 46 -52.10 -30.15 42.93
N ALA A 47 -52.90 -29.52 43.80
CA ALA A 47 -52.33 -28.61 44.78
C ALA A 47 -51.45 -29.46 45.72
N PRO A 48 -50.26 -29.00 46.12
CA PRO A 48 -49.44 -29.74 47.07
C PRO A 48 -50.23 -29.91 48.37
N SER A 49 -50.38 -31.14 48.82
CA SER A 49 -51.08 -31.44 50.08
C SER A 49 -50.20 -31.17 51.32
N SER A 50 -48.93 -30.81 51.13
CA SER A 50 -47.99 -30.38 52.18
C SER A 50 -46.90 -29.42 51.65
N PRO A 51 -46.23 -28.63 52.51
CA PRO A 51 -45.18 -27.67 52.10
C PRO A 51 -43.85 -28.31 51.66
N SER A 52 -43.74 -29.64 51.66
CA SER A 52 -42.48 -30.38 51.45
C SER A 52 -42.43 -31.22 50.16
N GLU A 53 -43.43 -31.16 49.28
CA GLU A 53 -43.39 -31.85 47.97
C GLU A 53 -42.90 -30.93 46.84
N PRO A 54 -41.95 -31.38 45.98
CA PRO A 54 -41.47 -30.59 44.85
C PRO A 54 -42.55 -30.44 43.77
N ASN A 55 -42.64 -29.25 43.18
CA ASN A 55 -43.60 -28.92 42.11
C ASN A 55 -43.39 -29.86 40.89
N PRO A 56 -44.36 -30.72 40.52
CA PRO A 56 -44.21 -31.71 39.45
C PRO A 56 -43.84 -31.07 38.09
N THR A 57 -44.38 -29.88 37.81
CA THR A 57 -44.08 -29.12 36.59
C THR A 57 -42.64 -28.62 36.57
N ALA A 58 -42.09 -28.23 37.72
CA ALA A 58 -40.70 -27.79 37.81
C ALA A 58 -39.72 -28.97 37.63
N GLN A 59 -40.07 -30.16 38.11
CA GLN A 59 -39.26 -31.36 37.95
C GLN A 59 -39.24 -31.82 36.48
N LEU A 60 -40.40 -31.89 35.83
CA LEU A 60 -40.51 -32.18 34.39
C LEU A 60 -39.71 -31.19 33.52
N LEU A 61 -39.78 -29.89 33.82
CA LEU A 61 -39.01 -28.86 33.11
C LEU A 61 -37.50 -29.00 33.33
N SER A 62 -37.07 -29.40 34.53
CA SER A 62 -35.66 -29.66 34.86
C SER A 62 -35.13 -30.88 34.09
N ASP A 63 -35.89 -31.97 34.07
CA ASP A 63 -35.53 -33.21 33.37
C ASP A 63 -35.44 -32.98 31.85
N CYS A 64 -36.41 -32.27 31.27
CA CYS A 64 -36.36 -31.88 29.85
C CYS A 64 -35.16 -30.97 29.53
N LEU A 65 -34.76 -30.08 30.45
CA LEU A 65 -33.60 -29.21 30.26
C LEU A 65 -32.28 -30.00 30.35
N SER A 66 -32.15 -30.95 31.29
CA SER A 66 -30.97 -31.81 31.42
C SER A 66 -30.80 -32.77 30.25
N ASP A 67 -31.91 -33.25 29.68
CA ASP A 67 -31.92 -34.12 28.50
C ASP A 67 -31.72 -33.36 27.18
N GLY A 68 -31.59 -32.02 27.22
CA GLY A 68 -31.44 -31.19 26.01
C GLY A 68 -32.72 -31.04 25.17
N ARG A 69 -33.89 -31.43 25.70
CA ARG A 69 -35.20 -31.39 25.03
C ARG A 69 -35.86 -30.01 25.10
N HIS A 70 -35.21 -29.01 24.51
CA HIS A 70 -35.63 -27.60 24.60
C HIS A 70 -36.97 -27.27 23.92
N SER A 71 -37.38 -28.03 22.90
CA SER A 71 -38.72 -27.94 22.28
C SER A 71 -39.84 -28.29 23.25
N ASP A 72 -39.58 -29.30 24.09
CA ASP A 72 -40.54 -29.83 25.06
C ASP A 72 -40.68 -28.85 26.23
N VAL A 73 -39.56 -28.23 26.64
CA VAL A 73 -39.53 -27.12 27.60
C VAL A 73 -40.40 -25.95 27.12
N ILE A 74 -40.27 -25.50 25.86
CA ILE A 74 -41.12 -24.42 25.30
C ILE A 74 -42.60 -24.84 25.29
N THR A 75 -42.90 -26.08 24.90
CA THR A 75 -44.27 -26.59 24.82
C THR A 75 -44.95 -26.64 26.18
N VAL A 76 -44.23 -27.09 27.22
CA VAL A 76 -44.72 -27.11 28.60
C VAL A 76 -44.90 -25.69 29.12
N LEU A 77 -43.95 -24.78 28.88
CA LEU A 77 -44.05 -23.38 29.30
C LEU A 77 -45.23 -22.62 28.66
N ARG A 78 -45.58 -22.93 27.40
CA ARG A 78 -46.76 -22.37 26.71
C ARG A 78 -48.08 -22.73 27.38
N ARG A 79 -48.15 -23.90 28.01
CA ARG A 79 -49.37 -24.45 28.64
C ARG A 79 -49.44 -24.19 30.16
N THR A 80 -48.37 -23.64 30.74
CA THR A 80 -48.26 -23.38 32.17
C THR A 80 -48.63 -21.93 32.49
N PRO A 81 -49.43 -21.65 33.55
CA PRO A 81 -49.72 -20.28 33.95
C PRO A 81 -48.44 -19.55 34.41
N PRO A 82 -48.33 -18.22 34.18
CA PRO A 82 -47.15 -17.45 34.57
C PRO A 82 -46.81 -17.59 36.05
N SER A 83 -45.57 -17.99 36.33
CA SER A 83 -45.06 -18.18 37.69
C SER A 83 -43.67 -17.58 37.84
N ARG A 84 -43.46 -16.80 38.89
CA ARG A 84 -42.16 -16.16 39.20
C ARG A 84 -41.02 -17.19 39.34
N TYR A 85 -41.33 -18.40 39.80
CA TYR A 85 -40.35 -19.47 40.01
C TYR A 85 -39.96 -20.20 38.71
N LEU A 86 -40.84 -20.19 37.69
CA LEU A 86 -40.62 -20.90 36.43
C LEU A 86 -40.03 -20.00 35.33
N VAL A 87 -39.92 -18.67 35.56
CA VAL A 87 -39.25 -17.72 34.64
C VAL A 87 -37.80 -18.13 34.34
N PHE A 88 -37.15 -18.83 35.27
CA PHE A 88 -35.81 -19.40 35.10
C PHE A 88 -35.67 -20.26 33.82
N TYR A 89 -36.70 -21.02 33.44
CA TYR A 89 -36.66 -21.88 32.26
C TYR A 89 -36.71 -21.05 30.96
N TRP A 90 -37.48 -19.96 30.91
CA TRP A 90 -37.43 -18.99 29.83
C TRP A 90 -36.05 -18.34 29.71
N ASN A 91 -35.44 -17.96 30.84
CA ASN A 91 -34.10 -17.37 30.87
C ASN A 91 -33.03 -18.33 30.31
N ASN A 92 -33.12 -19.63 30.59
CA ASN A 92 -32.20 -20.63 30.05
C ASN A 92 -32.34 -20.80 28.53
N LEU A 93 -33.56 -20.81 28.01
CA LEU A 93 -33.80 -20.88 26.56
C LEU A 93 -33.23 -19.65 25.85
N ILE A 94 -33.48 -18.45 26.39
CA ILE A 94 -32.93 -17.19 25.85
C ILE A 94 -31.40 -17.19 25.92
N LYS A 95 -30.81 -17.57 27.06
CA LYS A 95 -29.35 -17.71 27.24
C LYS A 95 -28.74 -18.68 26.22
N ARG A 96 -29.41 -19.81 25.98
CA ARG A 96 -28.99 -20.81 24.98
C ARG A 96 -28.97 -20.19 23.58
N SER A 97 -30.03 -19.50 23.17
CA SER A 97 -30.07 -18.84 21.85
C SER A 97 -28.97 -17.79 21.69
N VAL A 98 -28.64 -17.04 22.74
CA VAL A 98 -27.48 -16.14 22.74
C VAL A 98 -26.17 -16.90 22.54
N SER A 99 -25.99 -18.08 23.16
CA SER A 99 -24.77 -18.88 23.00
C SER A 99 -24.58 -19.45 21.60
N PHE A 100 -25.68 -19.70 20.87
CA PHE A 100 -25.67 -20.11 19.45
C PHE A 100 -25.63 -18.94 18.47
N GLN A 101 -25.52 -17.69 18.96
CA GLN A 101 -25.59 -16.46 18.15
C GLN A 101 -26.90 -16.30 17.34
N ASP A 102 -27.97 -17.00 17.74
CA ASP A 102 -29.29 -16.87 17.11
C ASP A 102 -30.08 -15.73 17.77
N HIS A 103 -29.66 -14.50 17.46
CA HIS A 103 -30.24 -13.29 18.03
C HIS A 103 -31.71 -13.07 17.63
N ARG A 104 -32.15 -13.60 16.48
CA ARG A 104 -33.57 -13.51 16.07
C ARG A 104 -34.46 -14.35 16.97
N ASN A 105 -34.02 -15.57 17.29
CA ASN A 105 -34.75 -16.44 18.21
C ASN A 105 -34.77 -15.87 19.64
N VAL A 106 -33.75 -15.12 20.06
CA VAL A 106 -33.78 -14.38 21.35
C VAL A 106 -34.97 -13.41 21.41
N PHE A 107 -35.19 -12.60 20.38
CA PHE A 107 -36.34 -11.70 20.34
C PHE A 107 -37.66 -12.45 20.25
N HIS A 108 -37.72 -13.53 19.47
CA HIS A 108 -38.92 -14.37 19.37
C HIS A 108 -39.32 -14.95 20.74
N LEU A 109 -38.38 -15.56 21.47
CA LEU A 109 -38.64 -16.12 22.79
C LEU A 109 -39.02 -15.04 23.82
N PHE A 110 -38.39 -13.86 23.74
CA PHE A 110 -38.70 -12.74 24.62
C PHE A 110 -40.10 -12.17 24.38
N ASP A 111 -40.50 -11.99 23.11
CA ASP A 111 -41.84 -11.53 22.76
C ASP A 111 -42.90 -12.59 23.08
N GLU A 112 -42.58 -13.87 22.87
CA GLU A 112 -43.48 -14.97 23.20
C GLU A 112 -43.73 -15.08 24.70
N MET A 113 -42.69 -14.98 25.53
CA MET A 113 -42.79 -14.88 26.99
C MET A 113 -43.76 -13.76 27.39
N ARG A 114 -43.59 -12.56 26.82
CA ARG A 114 -44.44 -11.39 27.13
C ARG A 114 -45.87 -11.55 26.64
N ARG A 115 -46.09 -12.12 25.44
CA ARG A 115 -47.43 -12.38 24.88
C ARG A 115 -48.24 -13.31 25.79
N LEU A 116 -47.57 -14.29 26.39
CA LEU A 116 -48.13 -15.24 27.35
C LEU A 116 -48.25 -14.67 28.78
N GLN A 117 -48.06 -13.35 28.97
CA GLN A 117 -48.16 -12.64 30.26
C GLN A 117 -47.11 -13.07 31.31
N TRP A 118 -46.00 -13.68 30.88
CA TRP A 118 -44.85 -13.89 31.76
C TRP A 118 -44.07 -12.59 31.91
N LYS A 119 -43.71 -12.24 33.16
CA LYS A 119 -42.96 -11.03 33.46
C LYS A 119 -41.45 -11.30 33.36
N PRO A 120 -40.70 -10.59 32.50
CA PRO A 120 -39.24 -10.63 32.52
C PRO A 120 -38.68 -10.25 33.89
N ASP A 121 -37.56 -10.86 34.27
CA ASP A 121 -36.85 -10.56 35.51
C ASP A 121 -35.46 -9.96 35.25
N GLY A 122 -34.74 -9.63 36.32
CA GLY A 122 -33.38 -9.06 36.24
C GLY A 122 -32.35 -9.97 35.57
N HIS A 123 -32.65 -11.26 35.35
CA HIS A 123 -31.81 -12.18 34.60
C HIS A 123 -32.23 -12.31 33.12
N THR A 124 -33.47 -11.92 32.77
CA THR A 124 -33.94 -11.91 31.36
C THR A 124 -33.28 -10.78 30.56
N TYR A 125 -33.32 -9.54 31.08
CA TYR A 125 -32.88 -8.34 30.34
C TYR A 125 -31.42 -8.38 29.87
N PRO A 126 -30.43 -8.85 30.65
CA PRO A 126 -29.03 -8.87 30.21
C PRO A 126 -28.80 -9.65 28.91
N TYR A 127 -29.50 -10.77 28.71
CA TYR A 127 -29.36 -11.59 27.50
C TYR A 127 -29.98 -10.93 26.27
N VAL A 128 -31.13 -10.27 26.44
CA VAL A 128 -31.82 -9.55 25.35
C VAL A 128 -31.06 -8.29 24.97
N LEU A 129 -30.57 -7.52 25.94
CA LEU A 129 -29.71 -6.35 25.71
C LEU A 129 -28.40 -6.75 25.02
N LYS A 130 -27.80 -7.89 25.40
CA LYS A 130 -26.63 -8.44 24.70
C LYS A 130 -26.95 -8.71 23.22
N ALA A 131 -28.08 -9.36 22.91
CA ALA A 131 -28.51 -9.57 21.53
C ALA A 131 -28.75 -8.26 20.76
N CYS A 132 -29.31 -7.23 21.40
CA CYS A 132 -29.43 -5.89 20.79
C CYS A 132 -28.06 -5.29 20.46
N GLY A 133 -27.09 -5.43 21.37
CA GLY A 133 -25.72 -4.96 21.17
C GLY A 133 -24.98 -5.72 20.07
N ASP A 134 -25.13 -7.05 20.01
CA ASP A 134 -24.52 -7.89 18.97
C ASP A 134 -25.10 -7.58 17.58
N LEU A 135 -26.38 -7.25 17.48
CA LEU A 135 -27.01 -6.75 16.24
C LEU A 135 -26.78 -5.26 15.97
N THR A 136 -26.09 -4.53 16.88
CA THR A 136 -25.92 -3.08 16.81
C THR A 136 -27.24 -2.28 16.67
N SER A 137 -28.35 -2.83 17.17
CA SER A 137 -29.68 -2.24 17.03
C SER A 137 -30.01 -1.32 18.21
N LEU A 138 -29.67 -0.04 18.06
CA LEU A 138 -29.90 0.97 19.09
C LEU A 138 -31.38 1.16 19.43
N ALA A 139 -32.27 1.12 18.43
CA ALA A 139 -33.70 1.33 18.64
C ALA A 139 -34.32 0.20 19.49
N ALA A 140 -33.99 -1.06 19.17
CA ALA A 140 -34.42 -2.21 19.95
C ALA A 140 -33.81 -2.16 21.36
N GLY A 141 -32.51 -1.89 21.47
CA GLY A 141 -31.81 -1.78 22.75
C GLY A 141 -32.40 -0.70 23.66
N MET A 142 -32.74 0.47 23.12
CA MET A 142 -33.42 1.54 23.86
C MET A 142 -34.82 1.14 24.33
N SER A 143 -35.56 0.40 23.51
CA SER A 143 -36.91 -0.05 23.84
C SER A 143 -36.88 -1.09 24.97
N ILE A 144 -35.91 -2.01 24.92
CA ILE A 144 -35.70 -3.02 25.97
C ILE A 144 -35.17 -2.37 27.25
N HIS A 145 -34.26 -1.40 27.16
CA HIS A 145 -33.78 -0.66 28.33
C HIS A 145 -34.91 0.15 29.00
N ALA A 146 -35.75 0.83 28.22
CA ALA A 146 -36.92 1.53 28.75
C ALA A 146 -37.91 0.56 29.42
N LEU A 147 -38.10 -0.63 28.85
CA LEU A 147 -38.93 -1.68 29.47
C LEU A 147 -38.34 -2.17 30.80
N ALA A 148 -37.01 -2.32 30.90
CA ALA A 148 -36.33 -2.66 32.15
C ALA A 148 -36.50 -1.55 33.21
N LEU A 149 -36.43 -0.28 32.79
CA LEU A 149 -36.65 0.89 33.64
C LEU A 149 -38.07 0.91 34.22
N VAL A 150 -39.10 0.77 33.38
CA VAL A 150 -40.51 0.72 33.84
C VAL A 150 -40.77 -0.50 34.73
N SER A 151 -40.04 -1.59 34.52
CA SER A 151 -40.15 -2.81 35.34
C SER A 151 -39.38 -2.73 36.66
N GLY A 152 -38.69 -1.61 36.94
CA GLY A 152 -37.98 -1.36 38.20
C GLY A 152 -36.63 -2.07 38.32
N PHE A 153 -36.01 -2.48 37.20
CA PHE A 153 -34.72 -3.18 37.22
C PHE A 153 -33.52 -2.29 36.91
N THR A 154 -33.72 -1.09 36.34
CA THR A 154 -32.65 -0.10 36.10
C THR A 154 -32.30 0.64 37.38
N ASN A 155 -31.02 0.95 37.60
CA ASN A 155 -30.46 1.62 38.79
C ASN A 155 -30.66 0.87 40.12
N CYS A 156 -31.15 -0.38 40.06
CA CYS A 156 -31.36 -1.26 41.19
C CYS A 156 -30.76 -2.66 40.97
N ASN A 157 -30.37 -3.00 39.72
CA ASN A 157 -29.80 -4.30 39.37
C ASN A 157 -28.54 -4.11 38.51
N VAL A 158 -27.39 -4.28 39.14
CA VAL A 158 -26.06 -4.11 38.51
C VAL A 158 -25.88 -4.95 37.24
N PHE A 159 -26.52 -6.13 37.13
CA PHE A 159 -26.41 -6.97 35.94
C PHE A 159 -27.15 -6.39 34.73
N VAL A 160 -28.31 -5.78 34.96
CA VAL A 160 -29.11 -5.14 33.90
C VAL A 160 -28.42 -3.88 33.41
N ASP A 161 -27.95 -3.05 34.35
CA ASP A 161 -27.29 -1.79 34.01
C ASP A 161 -25.94 -2.02 33.31
N ASN A 162 -25.14 -3.00 33.75
CA ASN A 162 -23.90 -3.40 33.06
C ASN A 162 -24.17 -3.88 31.61
N ALA A 163 -25.22 -4.68 31.41
CA ALA A 163 -25.61 -5.13 30.07
C ALA A 163 -26.12 -3.98 29.19
N ALA A 164 -26.81 -3.00 29.76
CA ALA A 164 -27.26 -1.80 29.05
C ALA A 164 -26.09 -0.89 28.65
N ILE A 165 -25.09 -0.69 29.54
CA ILE A 165 -23.84 0.03 29.21
C ILE A 165 -23.12 -0.65 28.05
N ALA A 166 -22.95 -1.97 28.12
CA ALA A 166 -22.29 -2.74 27.05
C ALA A 166 -23.07 -2.66 25.73
N MET A 167 -24.40 -2.74 25.77
CA MET A 167 -25.27 -2.56 24.60
C MET A 167 -25.11 -1.18 23.99
N TYR A 168 -25.19 -0.11 24.80
CA TYR A 168 -25.00 1.25 24.30
C TYR A 168 -23.60 1.47 23.72
N GLY A 169 -22.56 0.89 24.33
CA GLY A 169 -21.20 0.90 23.81
C GLY A 169 -21.10 0.26 22.42
N ARG A 170 -21.64 -0.95 22.24
CA ARG A 170 -21.64 -1.64 20.93
C ARG A 170 -22.49 -0.91 19.87
N CYS A 171 -23.56 -0.26 20.28
CA CYS A 171 -24.42 0.55 19.40
C CYS A 171 -23.87 1.96 19.12
N GLY A 172 -22.69 2.32 19.62
CA GLY A 172 -22.07 3.63 19.39
C GLY A 172 -22.67 4.80 20.21
N ALA A 173 -23.56 4.52 21.15
CA ALA A 173 -24.26 5.52 21.95
C ALA A 173 -23.54 5.80 23.29
N PHE A 174 -22.28 6.24 23.22
CA PHE A 174 -21.39 6.36 24.39
C PHE A 174 -21.83 7.38 25.43
N ASP A 175 -22.51 8.46 25.03
CA ASP A 175 -23.04 9.44 25.97
C ASP A 175 -24.15 8.85 26.85
N LYS A 176 -24.98 7.96 26.29
CA LYS A 176 -25.99 7.22 27.06
C LYS A 176 -25.35 6.16 27.96
N ALA A 177 -24.33 5.46 27.46
CA ALA A 177 -23.54 4.54 28.28
C ALA A 177 -22.90 5.26 29.47
N ARG A 178 -22.38 6.48 29.25
CA ARG A 178 -21.79 7.30 30.29
C ARG A 178 -22.82 7.79 31.29
N GLN A 179 -23.93 8.34 30.81
CA GLN A 179 -25.01 8.82 31.67
C GLN A 179 -25.51 7.71 32.60
N LEU A 180 -25.80 6.52 32.07
CA LEU A 180 -26.25 5.39 32.88
C LEU A 180 -25.18 5.00 33.91
N PHE A 181 -23.90 5.00 33.53
CA PHE A 181 -22.82 4.72 34.47
C PHE A 181 -22.71 5.77 35.59
N ASP A 182 -22.94 7.05 35.29
CA ASP A 182 -22.98 8.12 36.29
C ASP A 182 -24.16 7.94 37.26
N GLU A 183 -25.34 7.60 36.75
CA GLU A 183 -26.52 7.29 37.57
C GLU A 183 -26.27 6.10 38.50
N MET A 184 -25.60 5.04 38.02
CA MET A 184 -25.17 3.90 38.84
C MET A 184 -24.18 4.31 39.95
N LEU A 185 -23.24 5.21 39.63
CA LEU A 185 -22.26 5.72 40.60
C LEU A 185 -22.93 6.57 41.70
N GLU A 186 -23.88 7.44 41.32
CA GLU A 186 -24.65 8.25 42.25
C GLU A 186 -25.55 7.40 43.16
N GLY A 187 -26.15 6.34 42.60
CA GLY A 187 -26.99 5.40 43.34
C GLY A 187 -26.22 4.38 44.20
N GLY A 188 -24.90 4.29 44.07
CA GLY A 188 -24.08 3.31 44.79
C GLY A 188 -24.26 1.86 44.33
N VAL A 189 -24.82 1.63 43.14
CA VAL A 189 -25.15 0.30 42.59
C VAL A 189 -24.15 -0.05 41.47
N PHE A 190 -22.90 -0.30 41.82
CA PHE A 190 -21.83 -0.60 40.86
C PHE A 190 -20.81 -1.61 41.40
N ASP A 191 -20.15 -2.31 40.49
CA ASP A 191 -19.08 -3.27 40.79
C ASP A 191 -17.91 -3.13 39.81
N THR A 192 -16.90 -4.00 39.92
CA THR A 192 -15.76 -4.06 38.98
C THR A 192 -16.24 -4.26 37.53
N VAL A 193 -17.33 -5.00 37.31
CA VAL A 193 -17.89 -5.26 35.97
C VAL A 193 -18.52 -4.00 35.37
N SER A 194 -19.09 -3.11 36.19
CA SER A 194 -19.56 -1.79 35.75
C SER A 194 -18.42 -0.95 35.18
N TRP A 195 -17.29 -0.89 35.89
CA TRP A 195 -16.10 -0.18 35.42
C TRP A 195 -15.51 -0.83 34.16
N ASN A 196 -15.44 -2.17 34.11
CA ASN A 196 -14.96 -2.90 32.93
C ASN A 196 -15.83 -2.63 31.69
N SER A 197 -17.15 -2.54 31.86
CA SER A 197 -18.11 -2.25 30.79
C SER A 197 -17.91 -0.85 30.19
N ILE A 198 -17.80 0.19 31.03
CA ILE A 198 -17.61 1.57 30.54
C ILE A 198 -16.21 1.79 29.94
N ILE A 199 -15.17 1.17 30.53
CA ILE A 199 -13.80 1.22 29.98
C ILE A 199 -13.78 0.56 28.59
N SER A 200 -14.35 -0.65 28.46
CA SER A 200 -14.44 -1.35 27.19
C SER A 200 -15.19 -0.53 26.14
N ALA A 201 -16.28 0.13 26.51
CA ALA A 201 -17.04 0.99 25.60
C ALA A 201 -16.18 2.15 25.06
N TYR A 202 -15.43 2.85 25.92
CA TYR A 202 -14.53 3.92 25.47
C TYR A 202 -13.35 3.42 24.63
N VAL A 203 -12.80 2.24 24.93
CA VAL A 203 -11.74 1.63 24.11
C VAL A 203 -12.26 1.26 22.73
N GLN A 204 -13.45 0.67 22.64
CA GLN A 204 -14.11 0.35 21.36
C GLN A 204 -14.42 1.60 20.54
N PHE A 205 -14.79 2.71 21.19
CA PHE A 205 -14.96 4.01 20.53
C PHE A 205 -13.65 4.62 20.01
N GLY A 206 -12.49 4.16 20.51
CA GLY A 206 -11.19 4.75 20.23
C GLY A 206 -10.83 5.94 21.14
N ASP A 207 -11.68 6.36 22.08
CA ASP A 207 -11.37 7.40 23.07
C ASP A 207 -10.54 6.82 24.23
N SER A 208 -9.30 6.47 23.88
CA SER A 208 -8.33 5.86 24.78
C SER A 208 -7.97 6.77 25.97
N ARG A 209 -8.11 8.10 25.81
CA ARG A 209 -7.87 9.07 26.89
C ARG A 209 -8.97 9.05 27.93
N LYS A 210 -10.25 8.92 27.54
CA LYS A 210 -11.35 8.73 28.50
C LYS A 210 -11.27 7.37 29.16
N ALA A 211 -10.99 6.30 28.43
CA ALA A 211 -10.78 4.96 29.01
C ALA A 211 -9.72 4.96 30.13
N LEU A 212 -8.57 5.62 29.91
CA LEU A 212 -7.54 5.73 30.93
C LEU A 212 -7.91 6.64 32.11
N ARG A 213 -8.74 7.65 31.89
CA ARG A 213 -9.32 8.45 32.98
C ARG A 213 -10.24 7.60 33.85
N MET A 214 -11.11 6.80 33.21
CA MET A 214 -11.99 5.86 33.90
C MET A 214 -11.23 4.84 34.73
N PHE A 215 -10.19 4.23 34.15
CA PHE A 215 -9.36 3.29 34.89
C PHE A 215 -8.63 3.94 36.06
N LYS A 216 -8.11 5.17 35.89
CA LYS A 216 -7.48 5.91 37.00
C LYS A 216 -8.49 6.21 38.11
N GLU A 217 -9.70 6.60 37.75
CA GLU A 217 -10.77 6.87 38.71
C GLU A 217 -11.15 5.61 39.50
N MET A 218 -11.32 4.48 38.81
CA MET A 218 -11.53 3.16 39.40
C MET A 218 -10.45 2.81 40.43
N VAL A 219 -9.18 2.97 40.06
CA VAL A 219 -8.03 2.65 40.94
C VAL A 219 -7.95 3.63 42.12
N SER A 220 -8.26 4.91 41.92
CA SER A 220 -8.24 5.92 42.99
C SER A 220 -9.35 5.77 44.03
N ARG A 221 -10.46 5.11 43.68
CA ARG A 221 -11.57 4.78 44.60
C ARG A 221 -11.31 3.50 45.42
N GLY A 222 -10.13 2.88 45.27
CA GLY A 222 -9.77 1.55 45.80
C GLY A 222 -9.74 1.38 47.32
N ASP A 223 -10.00 2.42 48.10
CA ASP A 223 -10.18 2.32 49.56
C ASP A 223 -11.51 1.66 49.97
N ILE A 224 -12.47 1.49 49.03
CA ILE A 224 -13.81 0.87 49.26
C ILE A 224 -13.87 -0.60 48.75
N GLY A 225 -12.73 -1.27 48.59
CA GLY A 225 -12.70 -2.69 48.18
C GLY A 225 -12.88 -2.97 46.68
N LEU A 226 -13.15 -1.96 45.85
CA LEU A 226 -13.08 -2.07 44.39
C LEU A 226 -11.62 -2.15 43.93
N ARG A 227 -11.24 -3.26 43.32
CA ARG A 227 -9.88 -3.55 42.86
C ARG A 227 -9.95 -3.98 41.40
N ALA A 228 -9.10 -3.39 40.55
CA ALA A 228 -8.97 -3.83 39.17
C ALA A 228 -8.52 -5.30 39.12
N ASP A 229 -9.20 -6.09 38.31
CA ASP A 229 -8.96 -7.52 38.08
C ASP A 229 -8.26 -7.76 36.73
N ALA A 230 -8.05 -9.03 36.35
CA ALA A 230 -7.44 -9.38 35.08
C ALA A 230 -8.21 -8.78 33.88
N VAL A 231 -9.54 -8.78 33.93
CA VAL A 231 -10.39 -8.22 32.87
C VAL A 231 -10.22 -6.71 32.77
N SER A 232 -10.12 -6.00 33.90
CA SER A 232 -9.83 -4.56 33.91
C SER A 232 -8.53 -4.23 33.19
N LEU A 233 -7.46 -5.01 33.45
CA LEU A 233 -6.15 -4.81 32.84
C LEU A 233 -6.17 -5.10 31.34
N VAL A 234 -6.76 -6.22 30.92
CA VAL A 234 -6.89 -6.59 29.50
C VAL A 234 -7.70 -5.53 28.73
N ASN A 235 -8.74 -4.96 29.33
CA ASN A 235 -9.52 -3.90 28.69
C ASN A 235 -8.77 -2.57 28.57
N ILE A 236 -7.86 -2.23 29.52
CA ILE A 236 -7.20 -0.92 29.51
C ILE A 236 -5.87 -0.88 28.74
N LEU A 237 -5.15 -2.00 28.65
CA LEU A 237 -3.86 -2.08 27.96
C LEU A 237 -3.93 -1.68 26.47
N PRO A 238 -4.99 -2.03 25.70
CA PRO A 238 -5.18 -1.54 24.34
C PRO A 238 -5.22 0.00 24.23
N ALA A 239 -5.75 0.70 25.25
CA ALA A 239 -5.75 2.16 25.29
C ALA A 239 -4.36 2.76 25.51
N CYS A 240 -3.47 2.04 26.22
CA CYS A 240 -2.07 2.43 26.35
C CYS A 240 -1.33 2.22 25.03
N ALA A 241 -1.58 1.08 24.38
CA ALA A 241 -0.99 0.71 23.09
C ALA A 241 -1.39 1.68 21.96
N SER A 242 -2.68 2.02 21.85
CA SER A 242 -3.20 2.95 20.84
C SER A 242 -2.61 4.35 20.96
N LEU A 243 -2.39 4.82 22.19
CA LEU A 243 -1.75 6.11 22.48
C LEU A 243 -0.22 6.03 22.44
N ARG A 244 0.37 4.84 22.23
CA ARG A 244 1.80 4.55 22.37
C ARG A 244 2.38 5.11 23.69
N SER A 245 1.60 5.04 24.76
CA SER A 245 1.95 5.64 26.05
C SER A 245 2.76 4.68 26.91
N GLN A 246 4.07 4.67 26.69
CA GLN A 246 5.03 3.81 27.41
C GLN A 246 4.89 3.95 28.93
N ARG A 247 4.78 5.18 29.44
CA ARG A 247 4.63 5.45 30.87
C ARG A 247 3.37 4.83 31.46
N ARG A 248 2.21 5.04 30.84
CA ARG A 248 0.94 4.49 31.35
C ARG A 248 0.89 2.98 31.24
N GLY A 249 1.44 2.42 30.17
CA GLY A 249 1.63 0.99 30.01
C GLY A 249 2.46 0.38 31.14
N ALA A 250 3.59 1.00 31.48
CA ALA A 250 4.44 0.58 32.58
C ALA A 250 3.76 0.74 33.95
N GLU A 251 2.96 1.78 34.17
CA GLU A 251 2.16 1.95 35.40
C GLU A 251 1.13 0.82 35.58
N VAL A 252 0.45 0.43 34.49
CA VAL A 252 -0.51 -0.69 34.49
C VAL A 252 0.19 -2.04 34.70
N HIS A 253 1.34 -2.26 34.06
CA HIS A 253 2.17 -3.45 34.28
C HIS A 253 2.70 -3.52 35.73
N ALA A 254 3.19 -2.41 36.30
CA ALA A 254 3.62 -2.38 37.69
C ALA A 254 2.46 -2.64 38.67
N TYR A 255 1.24 -2.22 38.32
CA TYR A 255 0.05 -2.60 39.07
C TYR A 255 -0.23 -4.11 38.98
N SER A 256 -0.15 -4.72 37.78
CA SER A 256 -0.40 -6.17 37.63
C SER A 256 0.61 -7.01 38.42
N VAL A 257 1.88 -6.63 38.41
CA VAL A 257 2.96 -7.29 39.18
C VAL A 257 2.71 -7.18 40.69
N ARG A 258 2.43 -5.97 41.20
CA ARG A 258 2.17 -5.76 42.64
C ARG A 258 0.95 -6.54 43.17
N ARG A 259 0.06 -6.96 42.28
CA ARG A 259 -1.20 -7.63 42.61
C ARG A 259 -1.20 -9.12 42.29
N GLY A 260 -0.10 -9.66 41.76
CA GLY A 260 -0.02 -11.06 41.32
C GLY A 260 -0.93 -11.38 40.14
N LEU A 261 -1.39 -10.37 39.39
CA LEU A 261 -2.24 -10.56 38.20
C LEU A 261 -1.41 -10.85 36.95
N ILE A 262 -0.10 -10.62 36.98
CA ILE A 262 0.79 -10.84 35.84
C ILE A 262 1.01 -12.33 35.51
N ASP A 263 0.74 -13.22 36.47
CA ASP A 263 0.86 -14.67 36.30
C ASP A 263 -0.29 -15.25 35.45
N ASP A 264 -1.37 -14.47 35.28
CA ASP A 264 -2.44 -14.79 34.33
C ASP A 264 -1.93 -14.59 32.89
N VAL A 265 -1.93 -15.66 32.09
CA VAL A 265 -1.47 -15.66 30.70
C VAL A 265 -2.18 -14.61 29.84
N PHE A 266 -3.47 -14.34 30.08
CA PHE A 266 -4.21 -13.30 29.34
C PHE A 266 -3.69 -11.89 29.67
N VAL A 267 -3.37 -11.63 30.94
CA VAL A 267 -2.78 -10.35 31.36
C VAL A 267 -1.36 -10.22 30.82
N GLY A 268 -0.54 -11.27 30.93
CA GLY A 268 0.81 -11.32 30.35
C GLY A 268 0.81 -11.02 28.86
N ASN A 269 -0.07 -11.67 28.10
CA ASN A 269 -0.27 -11.45 26.66
C ASN A 269 -0.66 -10.00 26.32
N ALA A 270 -1.61 -9.42 27.07
CA ALA A 270 -2.03 -8.04 26.84
C ALA A 270 -0.92 -7.02 27.16
N VAL A 271 -0.10 -7.28 28.19
CA VAL A 271 1.05 -6.41 28.53
C VAL A 271 2.14 -6.52 27.47
N MET A 272 2.42 -7.73 26.96
CA MET A 272 3.37 -7.93 25.86
C MET A 272 2.94 -7.19 24.58
N ASP A 273 1.68 -7.34 24.15
CA ASP A 273 1.14 -6.62 22.98
C ASP A 273 1.24 -5.10 23.17
N MET A 274 0.95 -4.61 24.37
CA MET A 274 1.09 -3.18 24.70
C MET A 274 2.54 -2.70 24.56
N TYR A 275 3.51 -3.42 25.13
CA TYR A 275 4.93 -3.06 25.01
C TYR A 275 5.41 -3.11 23.56
N ALA A 276 5.05 -4.15 22.81
CA ALA A 276 5.37 -4.27 21.40
C ALA A 276 4.84 -3.07 20.59
N LYS A 277 3.55 -2.72 20.75
CA LYS A 277 2.94 -1.55 20.07
C LYS A 277 3.49 -0.20 20.52
N CYS A 278 4.05 -0.12 21.73
CA CYS A 278 4.75 1.07 22.22
C CYS A 278 6.22 1.16 21.76
N GLY A 279 6.69 0.20 20.95
CA GLY A 279 8.07 0.15 20.46
C GLY A 279 9.09 -0.39 21.47
N LEU A 280 8.63 -0.93 22.60
CA LEU A 280 9.47 -1.47 23.68
C LEU A 280 9.55 -3.00 23.57
N ILE A 281 10.05 -3.49 22.43
CA ILE A 281 10.05 -4.93 22.13
C ILE A 281 10.94 -5.74 23.07
N ASP A 282 12.00 -5.13 23.60
CA ASP A 282 12.90 -5.81 24.53
C ASP A 282 12.23 -6.03 25.90
N ASP A 283 11.37 -5.10 26.34
CA ASP A 283 10.55 -5.28 27.54
C ASP A 283 9.49 -6.37 27.34
N ALA A 284 8.87 -6.41 26.14
CA ALA A 284 7.94 -7.49 25.78
C ALA A 284 8.63 -8.86 25.79
N LYS A 285 9.86 -8.95 25.25
CA LYS A 285 10.67 -10.17 25.25
C LYS A 285 11.07 -10.58 26.67
N ASN A 286 11.50 -9.63 27.51
CA ASN A 286 11.85 -9.90 28.90
C ASN A 286 10.66 -10.43 29.70
N LEU A 287 9.46 -9.88 29.47
CA LEU A 287 8.24 -10.39 30.07
C LEU A 287 7.93 -11.81 29.56
N PHE A 288 7.98 -12.00 28.23
CA PHE A 288 7.78 -13.31 27.61
C PHE A 288 8.68 -14.36 28.26
N ASP A 289 9.99 -14.12 28.33
CA ASP A 289 10.95 -15.08 28.88
C ASP A 289 10.65 -15.43 30.34
N ARG A 290 10.11 -14.49 31.13
CA ARG A 290 9.71 -14.69 32.53
C ARG A 290 8.38 -15.39 32.76
N MET A 291 7.50 -15.50 31.75
CA MET A 291 6.22 -16.20 31.90
C MET A 291 6.44 -17.71 32.08
N GLU A 292 5.85 -18.31 33.11
CA GLU A 292 5.95 -19.76 33.34
C GLU A 292 5.18 -20.56 32.29
N VAL A 293 3.97 -20.12 31.96
CA VAL A 293 3.11 -20.71 30.92
C VAL A 293 3.05 -19.77 29.73
N LYS A 294 3.35 -20.30 28.54
CA LYS A 294 3.29 -19.58 27.26
C LYS A 294 2.37 -20.34 26.33
N ASP A 295 1.30 -19.69 25.91
CA ASP A 295 0.36 -20.23 24.93
C ASP A 295 0.66 -19.72 23.52
N VAL A 296 -0.05 -20.23 22.52
CA VAL A 296 0.12 -19.82 21.11
C VAL A 296 -0.04 -18.30 20.95
N VAL A 297 -0.91 -17.66 21.75
CA VAL A 297 -1.12 -16.21 21.76
C VAL A 297 0.14 -15.46 22.23
N SER A 298 0.82 -15.95 23.27
CA SER A 298 2.08 -15.40 23.78
C SER A 298 3.15 -15.30 22.69
N TRP A 299 3.33 -16.40 21.95
CA TRP A 299 4.32 -16.46 20.88
C TRP A 299 3.93 -15.58 19.68
N ASN A 300 2.65 -15.58 19.29
CA ASN A 300 2.14 -14.78 18.18
C ASN A 300 2.26 -13.28 18.44
N ALA A 301 1.99 -12.82 19.67
CA ALA A 301 2.14 -11.44 20.05
C ALA A 301 3.59 -10.96 19.84
N LEU A 302 4.56 -11.80 20.20
CA LEU A 302 5.98 -11.48 20.06
C LEU A 302 6.44 -11.54 18.59
N VAL A 303 6.06 -12.57 17.83
CA VAL A 303 6.35 -12.67 16.38
C VAL A 303 5.77 -11.48 15.61
N THR A 304 4.53 -11.11 15.91
CA THR A 304 3.86 -9.97 15.30
C THR A 304 4.53 -8.66 15.70
N GLY A 305 4.90 -8.50 16.97
CA GLY A 305 5.62 -7.33 17.47
C GLY A 305 6.98 -7.14 16.78
N TYR A 306 7.79 -8.18 16.67
CA TYR A 306 9.06 -8.13 15.95
C TYR A 306 8.88 -7.83 14.46
N SER A 307 7.87 -8.43 13.81
CA SER A 307 7.53 -8.15 12.41
C SER A 307 7.09 -6.69 12.20
N GLN A 308 6.23 -6.14 13.06
CA GLN A 308 5.76 -4.75 12.97
C GLN A 308 6.85 -3.69 13.16
N ILE A 309 7.90 -4.00 13.94
CA ILE A 309 9.03 -3.10 14.20
C ILE A 309 10.14 -3.29 13.15
N GLY A 310 9.99 -4.25 12.24
CA GLY A 310 10.97 -4.54 11.17
C GLY A 310 12.16 -5.36 11.63
N LYS A 311 12.15 -5.91 12.86
CA LYS A 311 13.15 -6.85 13.39
C LYS A 311 12.81 -8.27 12.93
N PHE A 312 12.83 -8.49 11.63
CA PHE A 312 12.34 -9.72 11.02
C PHE A 312 13.18 -10.96 11.38
N ASP A 313 14.49 -10.82 11.57
CA ASP A 313 15.37 -11.95 11.93
C ASP A 313 15.00 -12.52 13.31
N ASP A 314 14.63 -11.66 14.27
CA ASP A 314 14.11 -12.09 15.57
C ASP A 314 12.73 -12.77 15.46
N ALA A 315 11.85 -12.25 14.59
CA ALA A 315 10.55 -12.85 14.31
C ALA A 315 10.69 -14.26 13.70
N LEU A 316 11.64 -14.44 12.79
CA LEU A 316 11.98 -15.73 12.19
C LEU A 316 12.57 -16.70 13.21
N GLY A 317 13.54 -16.26 14.02
CA GLY A 317 14.10 -17.10 15.08
C GLY A 317 13.09 -17.49 16.15
N LEU A 318 12.03 -16.70 16.38
CA LEU A 318 10.90 -17.11 17.21
C LEU A 318 10.02 -18.15 16.51
N PHE A 319 9.72 -17.95 15.23
CA PHE A 319 8.94 -18.86 14.43
C PHE A 319 9.59 -20.26 14.33
N ASP A 320 10.91 -20.31 14.11
CA ASP A 320 11.65 -21.57 14.08
C ASP A 320 11.64 -22.26 15.44
N ARG A 321 11.78 -21.52 16.54
CA ARG A 321 11.64 -22.07 17.90
C ARG A 321 10.23 -22.59 18.19
N MET A 322 9.17 -21.97 17.65
CA MET A 322 7.81 -22.49 17.76
C MET A 322 7.70 -23.86 17.06
N ARG A 323 8.33 -24.00 15.88
CA ARG A 323 8.37 -25.26 15.14
C ARG A 323 9.17 -26.34 15.87
N GLU A 324 10.35 -26.00 16.39
CA GLU A 324 11.18 -26.92 17.18
C GLU A 324 10.45 -27.45 18.41
N LYS A 325 9.62 -26.61 19.05
CA LYS A 325 8.80 -26.98 20.21
C LYS A 325 7.48 -27.66 19.85
N ASN A 326 7.23 -27.93 18.56
CA ASN A 326 5.97 -28.49 18.05
C ASN A 326 4.72 -27.71 18.52
N ILE A 327 4.84 -26.39 18.62
CA ILE A 327 3.70 -25.51 18.92
C ILE A 327 2.88 -25.35 17.64
N GLU A 328 1.57 -25.61 17.70
CA GLU A 328 0.69 -25.46 16.56
C GLU A 328 0.67 -24.00 16.08
N LEU A 329 1.12 -23.80 14.84
CA LEU A 329 1.18 -22.48 14.22
C LEU A 329 -0.19 -22.15 13.63
N ASN A 330 -0.79 -21.05 14.09
CA ASN A 330 -2.03 -20.57 13.50
C ASN A 330 -1.76 -19.65 12.30
N VAL A 331 -2.83 -19.31 11.56
CA VAL A 331 -2.79 -18.47 10.37
C VAL A 331 -2.12 -17.11 10.61
N VAL A 332 -2.22 -16.56 11.83
CA VAL A 332 -1.63 -15.27 12.20
C VAL A 332 -0.11 -15.35 12.21
N ALA A 333 0.48 -16.40 12.81
CA ALA A 333 1.93 -16.60 12.87
C ALA A 333 2.53 -16.71 11.47
N TRP A 334 1.93 -17.56 10.62
CA TRP A 334 2.34 -17.74 9.22
C TRP A 334 2.25 -16.42 8.44
N SER A 335 1.13 -15.70 8.56
CA SER A 335 0.91 -14.44 7.84
C SER A 335 1.91 -13.37 8.24
N ALA A 336 2.25 -13.26 9.52
CA ALA A 336 3.22 -12.28 10.02
C ALA A 336 4.64 -12.50 9.48
N VAL A 337 5.05 -13.77 9.31
CA VAL A 337 6.35 -14.13 8.75
C VAL A 337 6.38 -13.90 7.23
N ILE A 338 5.33 -14.31 6.51
CA ILE A 338 5.20 -14.08 5.08
C ILE A 338 5.23 -12.57 4.78
N ALA A 339 4.48 -11.77 5.54
CA ALA A 339 4.49 -10.32 5.43
C ALA A 339 5.89 -9.74 5.71
N GLY A 340 6.61 -10.29 6.69
CA GLY A 340 7.97 -9.87 7.02
C GLY A 340 8.95 -10.10 5.89
N TYR A 341 8.93 -11.27 5.25
CA TYR A 341 9.75 -11.55 4.07
C TYR A 341 9.36 -10.64 2.89
N ALA A 342 8.07 -10.48 2.62
CA ALA A 342 7.57 -9.61 1.55
C ALA A 342 8.03 -8.14 1.73
N GLN A 343 7.97 -7.60 2.95
CA GLN A 343 8.39 -6.23 3.25
C GLN A 343 9.90 -6.00 3.08
N ARG A 344 10.73 -7.05 3.23
CA ARG A 344 12.18 -6.99 2.96
C ARG A 344 12.53 -7.12 1.48
N GLY A 345 11.54 -7.29 0.61
CA GLY A 345 11.77 -7.62 -0.80
C GLY A 345 12.25 -9.07 -1.03
N LEU A 346 12.24 -9.90 0.02
CA LEU A 346 12.58 -11.32 -0.02
C LEU A 346 11.33 -12.13 -0.43
N GLY A 347 10.83 -11.86 -1.63
CA GLY A 347 9.55 -12.41 -2.07
C GLY A 347 9.58 -13.92 -2.31
N ASN A 348 10.73 -14.48 -2.70
CA ASN A 348 10.89 -15.92 -2.90
C ASN A 348 10.74 -16.68 -1.58
N GLU A 349 11.37 -16.17 -0.52
CA GLU A 349 11.29 -16.70 0.83
C GLU A 349 9.86 -16.60 1.37
N ALA A 350 9.16 -15.49 1.11
CA ALA A 350 7.74 -15.33 1.45
C ALA A 350 6.87 -16.42 0.78
N ILE A 351 7.13 -16.72 -0.49
CA ILE A 351 6.42 -17.76 -1.25
C ILE A 351 6.73 -19.15 -0.70
N ASP A 352 7.98 -19.42 -0.31
CA ASP A 352 8.36 -20.73 0.21
C ASP A 352 7.75 -21.00 1.60
N VAL A 353 7.67 -19.98 2.46
CA VAL A 353 6.94 -20.06 3.73
C VAL A 353 5.44 -20.29 3.47
N PHE A 354 4.86 -19.63 2.47
CA PHE A 354 3.46 -19.86 2.10
C PHE A 354 3.19 -21.29 1.63
N LYS A 355 4.09 -21.89 0.84
CA LYS A 355 3.98 -23.31 0.47
C LYS A 355 4.05 -24.22 1.69
N GLN A 356 4.94 -23.93 2.65
CA GLN A 356 5.04 -24.68 3.90
C GLN A 356 3.75 -24.58 4.73
N MET A 357 3.15 -23.38 4.80
CA MET A 357 1.85 -23.17 5.45
C MET A 357 0.78 -24.09 4.86
N ILE A 358 0.67 -24.15 3.53
CA ILE A 358 -0.31 -25.01 2.85
C ILE A 358 -0.04 -26.49 3.15
N VAL A 359 1.23 -26.93 3.10
CA VAL A 359 1.61 -28.33 3.41
C VAL A 359 1.30 -28.69 4.86
N SER A 360 1.39 -27.73 5.79
CA SER A 360 1.04 -27.94 7.20
C SER A 360 -0.47 -28.03 7.48
N GLY A 361 -1.31 -27.86 6.46
CA GLY A 361 -2.78 -27.89 6.60
C GLY A 361 -3.39 -26.58 7.11
N SER A 362 -2.57 -25.54 7.35
CA SER A 362 -3.06 -24.21 7.74
C SER A 362 -3.67 -23.48 6.54
N GLN A 363 -4.95 -23.10 6.64
CA GLN A 363 -5.66 -22.41 5.57
C GLN A 363 -5.30 -20.92 5.50
N PRO A 364 -4.78 -20.40 4.36
CA PRO A 364 -4.54 -18.98 4.15
C PRO A 364 -5.82 -18.14 4.22
N ASN A 365 -5.73 -16.95 4.79
CA ASN A 365 -6.79 -15.96 4.73
C ASN A 365 -6.43 -14.81 3.75
N ALA A 366 -7.31 -13.83 3.61
CA ALA A 366 -7.11 -12.68 2.72
C ALA A 366 -5.80 -11.92 3.04
N VAL A 367 -5.46 -11.76 4.32
CA VAL A 367 -4.21 -11.10 4.77
C VAL A 367 -2.98 -11.90 4.34
N THR A 368 -3.02 -13.23 4.48
CA THR A 368 -1.96 -14.12 4.00
C THR A 368 -1.75 -13.92 2.50
N LEU A 369 -2.83 -13.98 1.70
CA LEU A 369 -2.73 -13.87 0.24
C LEU A 369 -2.18 -12.52 -0.20
N VAL A 370 -2.63 -11.42 0.40
CA VAL A 370 -2.13 -10.07 0.09
C VAL A 370 -0.63 -9.96 0.42
N SER A 371 -0.20 -10.57 1.52
CA SER A 371 1.22 -10.59 1.91
C SER A 371 2.08 -11.36 0.90
N VAL A 372 1.61 -12.53 0.44
CA VAL A 372 2.29 -13.31 -0.62
C VAL A 372 2.31 -12.53 -1.94
N LEU A 373 1.17 -11.93 -2.33
CA LEU A 373 1.07 -11.14 -3.56
C LEU A 373 2.01 -9.93 -3.52
N SER A 374 2.16 -9.27 -2.36
CA SER A 374 3.13 -8.20 -2.16
C SER A 374 4.57 -8.70 -2.34
N GLY A 375 4.90 -9.88 -1.81
CA GLY A 375 6.21 -10.52 -2.03
C GLY A 375 6.46 -10.85 -3.51
N CYS A 376 5.47 -11.42 -4.20
CA CYS A 376 5.52 -11.67 -5.64
C CYS A 376 5.74 -10.37 -6.43
N ALA A 377 5.05 -9.30 -6.04
CA ALA A 377 5.13 -7.99 -6.66
C ALA A 377 6.53 -7.37 -6.49
N ALA A 378 7.11 -7.45 -5.30
CA ALA A 378 8.44 -6.94 -4.99
C ALA A 378 9.54 -7.67 -5.77
N SER A 379 9.38 -8.98 -5.96
CA SER A 379 10.35 -9.81 -6.71
C SER A 379 10.10 -9.87 -8.22
N GLY A 380 9.02 -9.24 -8.72
CA GLY A 380 8.58 -9.38 -10.12
C GLY A 380 8.22 -10.83 -10.52
N ALA A 381 7.88 -11.67 -9.54
CA ALA A 381 7.66 -13.11 -9.71
C ALA A 381 6.28 -13.40 -10.31
N SER A 382 6.16 -13.29 -11.63
CA SER A 382 4.87 -13.43 -12.33
C SER A 382 4.23 -14.83 -12.21
N ASN A 383 5.03 -15.90 -12.16
CA ASN A 383 4.50 -17.26 -12.09
C ASN A 383 3.91 -17.59 -10.70
N PRO A 384 4.64 -17.41 -9.58
CA PRO A 384 4.06 -17.56 -8.25
C PRO A 384 2.86 -16.64 -7.99
N GLY A 385 2.88 -15.41 -8.55
CA GLY A 385 1.74 -14.51 -8.48
C GLY A 385 0.49 -15.06 -9.17
N LYS A 386 0.63 -15.71 -10.34
CA LYS A 386 -0.48 -16.38 -11.04
C LYS A 386 -0.99 -17.60 -10.27
N GLU A 387 -0.10 -18.39 -9.67
CA GLU A 387 -0.49 -19.53 -8.83
C GLU A 387 -1.31 -19.07 -7.63
N THR A 388 -0.85 -18.00 -6.97
CA THR A 388 -1.56 -17.37 -5.84
C THR A 388 -2.92 -16.81 -6.28
N HIS A 389 -3.01 -16.20 -7.47
CA HIS A 389 -4.28 -15.77 -8.06
C HIS A 389 -5.24 -16.94 -8.31
N CYS A 390 -4.75 -18.05 -8.89
CA CYS A 390 -5.58 -19.24 -9.08
C CYS A 390 -6.05 -19.84 -7.74
N TYR A 391 -5.20 -19.80 -6.71
CA TYR A 391 -5.58 -20.21 -5.36
C TYR A 391 -6.69 -19.30 -4.79
N ALA A 392 -6.51 -17.98 -4.88
CA ALA A 392 -7.48 -16.99 -4.43
C ALA A 392 -8.86 -17.19 -5.08
N ILE A 393 -8.90 -17.46 -6.39
CA ILE A 393 -10.15 -17.78 -7.09
C ILE A 393 -10.79 -19.04 -6.52
N LYS A 394 -10.01 -20.12 -6.31
CA LYS A 394 -10.55 -21.40 -5.86
C LYS A 394 -11.08 -21.39 -4.43
N GLN A 395 -10.43 -20.66 -3.53
CA GLN A 395 -10.62 -20.81 -2.09
C GLN A 395 -11.20 -19.57 -1.40
N VAL A 396 -11.07 -18.38 -1.98
CA VAL A 396 -11.48 -17.11 -1.33
C VAL A 396 -12.57 -16.42 -2.13
N LEU A 397 -12.37 -16.18 -3.43
CA LEU A 397 -13.32 -15.42 -4.26
C LEU A 397 -14.55 -16.23 -4.73
N ASN A 398 -14.62 -17.54 -4.45
CA ASN A 398 -15.69 -18.44 -4.89
C ASN A 398 -16.63 -18.91 -3.76
N LEU A 399 -16.42 -18.49 -2.51
CA LEU A 399 -17.25 -18.93 -1.39
C LEU A 399 -18.41 -17.95 -1.14
N GLU A 400 -19.64 -18.41 -1.34
CA GLU A 400 -20.86 -17.72 -0.91
C GLU A 400 -20.85 -17.58 0.62
N GLY A 401 -20.27 -16.48 1.14
CA GLY A 401 -20.17 -16.23 2.58
C GLY A 401 -18.97 -15.40 3.05
N ASN A 402 -18.01 -15.06 2.18
CA ASN A 402 -16.91 -14.16 2.58
C ASN A 402 -17.38 -12.70 2.73
N ASP A 403 -16.72 -11.98 3.64
CA ASP A 403 -16.92 -10.54 3.81
C ASP A 403 -16.51 -9.82 2.51
N PRO A 404 -17.39 -9.00 1.88
CA PRO A 404 -17.05 -8.21 0.70
C PRO A 404 -15.75 -7.39 0.83
N GLY A 405 -15.35 -7.05 2.06
CA GLY A 405 -14.07 -6.40 2.35
C GLY A 405 -12.84 -7.25 2.02
N ASP A 406 -12.87 -8.55 2.34
CA ASP A 406 -11.76 -9.48 2.13
C ASP A 406 -11.50 -9.73 0.64
N ASP A 407 -12.57 -9.91 -0.13
CA ASP A 407 -12.50 -10.08 -1.59
C ASP A 407 -11.85 -8.85 -2.25
N MET A 408 -12.28 -7.65 -1.84
CA MET A 408 -11.71 -6.41 -2.37
C MET A 408 -10.23 -6.24 -1.97
N MET A 409 -9.84 -6.66 -0.76
CA MET A 409 -8.44 -6.60 -0.34
C MET A 409 -7.56 -7.48 -1.24
N VAL A 410 -7.99 -8.71 -1.53
CA VAL A 410 -7.26 -9.64 -2.40
C VAL A 410 -7.21 -9.14 -3.84
N ILE A 411 -8.33 -8.65 -4.40
CA ILE A 411 -8.37 -8.10 -5.76
C ILE A 411 -7.43 -6.88 -5.91
N ASN A 412 -7.41 -5.97 -4.93
CA ASN A 412 -6.48 -4.84 -4.95
C ASN A 412 -5.01 -5.30 -4.90
N GLY A 413 -4.70 -6.32 -4.09
CA GLY A 413 -3.37 -6.94 -4.04
C GLY A 413 -2.98 -7.61 -5.37
N LEU A 414 -3.94 -8.21 -6.07
CA LEU A 414 -3.72 -8.80 -7.40
C LEU A 414 -3.45 -7.73 -8.46
N ILE A 415 -4.20 -6.62 -8.45
CA ILE A 415 -3.98 -5.48 -9.35
C ILE A 415 -2.55 -4.94 -9.16
N ASP A 416 -2.13 -4.68 -7.91
CA ASP A 416 -0.77 -4.20 -7.59
C ASP A 416 0.31 -5.21 -8.05
N MET A 417 0.11 -6.50 -7.77
CA MET A 417 1.04 -7.56 -8.16
C MET A 417 1.21 -7.66 -9.67
N TYR A 418 0.11 -7.72 -10.43
CA TYR A 418 0.19 -7.79 -11.89
C TYR A 418 0.77 -6.52 -12.51
N ALA A 419 0.46 -5.35 -11.95
CA ALA A 419 1.03 -4.10 -12.40
C ALA A 419 2.55 -4.05 -12.21
N LYS A 420 3.05 -4.40 -11.01
CA LYS A 420 4.49 -4.48 -10.72
C LYS A 420 5.22 -5.55 -11.51
N CYS A 421 4.55 -6.66 -11.82
CA CYS A 421 5.05 -7.69 -12.74
C CYS A 421 4.93 -7.30 -14.22
N LYS A 422 4.66 -6.03 -14.56
CA LYS A 422 4.54 -5.49 -15.92
C LYS A 422 3.46 -6.15 -16.78
N ASN A 423 2.47 -6.79 -16.17
CA ASN A 423 1.32 -7.37 -16.86
C ASN A 423 0.05 -6.53 -16.64
N LEU A 424 0.09 -5.31 -17.17
CA LEU A 424 -0.97 -4.31 -17.00
C LEU A 424 -2.31 -4.71 -17.62
N LYS A 425 -2.29 -5.57 -18.65
CA LYS A 425 -3.51 -6.08 -19.28
C LYS A 425 -4.38 -6.84 -18.28
N VAL A 426 -3.77 -7.72 -17.48
CA VAL A 426 -4.50 -8.49 -16.45
C VAL A 426 -4.90 -7.58 -15.28
N ALA A 427 -4.03 -6.65 -14.87
CA ALA A 427 -4.36 -5.68 -13.82
C ALA A 427 -5.57 -4.82 -14.20
N HIS A 428 -5.63 -4.32 -15.45
CA HIS A 428 -6.75 -3.54 -15.96
C HIS A 428 -8.02 -4.39 -16.11
N ALA A 429 -7.91 -5.64 -16.56
CA ALA A 429 -9.07 -6.54 -16.64
C ALA A 429 -9.68 -6.83 -15.25
N LEU A 430 -8.85 -7.01 -14.22
CA LEU A 430 -9.32 -7.15 -12.84
C LEU A 430 -10.00 -5.87 -12.34
N PHE A 431 -9.46 -4.71 -12.68
CA PHE A 431 -10.10 -3.42 -12.38
C PHE A 431 -11.46 -3.26 -13.07
N ASP A 432 -11.58 -3.70 -14.32
CA ASP A 432 -12.83 -3.68 -15.09
C ASP A 432 -13.86 -4.70 -14.62
N SER A 433 -13.42 -5.78 -13.96
CA SER A 433 -14.33 -6.75 -13.34
C SER A 433 -15.10 -6.18 -12.15
N ILE A 434 -14.63 -5.07 -11.55
CA ILE A 434 -15.29 -4.41 -10.43
C ILE A 434 -16.22 -3.33 -10.96
N GLU A 435 -17.50 -3.39 -10.59
CA GLU A 435 -18.47 -2.35 -10.90
C GLU A 435 -17.98 -0.97 -10.43
N MET A 436 -18.15 0.06 -11.26
CA MET A 436 -17.54 1.37 -11.03
C MET A 436 -17.89 2.00 -9.67
N LYS A 437 -19.12 1.79 -9.17
CA LYS A 437 -19.60 2.27 -7.86
C LYS A 437 -18.94 1.56 -6.65
N ASN A 438 -18.38 0.37 -6.86
CA ASN A 438 -17.76 -0.45 -5.81
C ASN A 438 -16.23 -0.29 -5.78
N ARG A 439 -15.64 0.43 -6.74
CA ARG A 439 -14.19 0.66 -6.77
C ARG A 439 -13.79 1.60 -5.63
N SER A 440 -12.93 1.12 -4.74
CA SER A 440 -12.38 1.93 -3.64
C SER A 440 -11.25 2.88 -4.11
N VAL A 441 -10.90 3.88 -3.29
CA VAL A 441 -9.71 4.72 -3.53
C VAL A 441 -8.44 3.87 -3.72
N VAL A 442 -8.32 2.77 -2.97
CA VAL A 442 -7.18 1.85 -3.05
C VAL A 442 -7.12 1.16 -4.42
N THR A 443 -8.27 0.73 -4.95
CA THR A 443 -8.41 0.10 -6.26
C THR A 443 -7.92 1.02 -7.38
N TRP A 444 -8.37 2.29 -7.38
CA TRP A 444 -7.91 3.31 -8.31
C TRP A 444 -6.41 3.58 -8.16
N THR A 445 -5.94 3.73 -6.92
CA THR A 445 -4.53 4.04 -6.63
C THR A 445 -3.58 2.93 -7.10
N ALA A 446 -3.95 1.66 -6.90
CA ALA A 446 -3.17 0.51 -7.34
C ALA A 446 -2.98 0.50 -8.87
N LEU A 447 -4.07 0.71 -9.63
CA LEU A 447 -3.98 0.73 -11.10
C LEU A 447 -3.25 1.98 -11.62
N ILE A 448 -3.60 3.17 -11.12
CA ILE A 448 -2.95 4.43 -11.51
C ILE A 448 -1.45 4.37 -11.20
N GLY A 449 -1.06 3.88 -10.02
CA GLY A 449 0.34 3.67 -9.64
C GLY A 449 1.04 2.67 -10.56
N GLY A 450 0.35 1.58 -10.90
CA GLY A 450 0.81 0.58 -11.85
C GLY A 450 1.17 1.16 -13.22
N TYR A 451 0.25 1.91 -13.84
CA TYR A 451 0.51 2.58 -15.12
C TYR A 451 1.57 3.68 -14.97
N ALA A 452 1.54 4.45 -13.89
CA ALA A 452 2.50 5.52 -13.64
C ALA A 452 3.94 5.02 -13.50
N GLN A 453 4.17 3.81 -12.97
CA GLN A 453 5.52 3.25 -12.76
C GLN A 453 5.97 2.30 -13.88
N HIS A 454 5.07 1.44 -14.37
CA HIS A 454 5.44 0.32 -15.24
C HIS A 454 4.78 0.35 -16.61
N GLY A 455 3.79 1.22 -16.80
CA GLY A 455 3.04 1.36 -18.04
C GLY A 455 3.30 2.65 -18.79
N GLU A 456 2.36 2.93 -19.67
CA GLU A 456 2.22 4.22 -20.35
C GLU A 456 1.68 5.24 -19.34
N ALA A 457 2.50 6.24 -19.02
CA ALA A 457 2.14 7.27 -18.05
C ALA A 457 0.94 8.13 -18.49
N GLY A 458 0.64 8.19 -19.80
CA GLY A 458 -0.57 8.83 -20.31
C GLY A 458 -1.86 8.14 -19.83
N ASP A 459 -1.90 6.81 -19.84
CA ASP A 459 -3.06 6.03 -19.37
C ASP A 459 -3.31 6.23 -17.87
N ALA A 460 -2.24 6.37 -17.08
CA ALA A 460 -2.34 6.68 -15.65
C ALA A 460 -3.07 8.02 -15.42
N LEU A 461 -2.78 9.04 -16.24
CA LEU A 461 -3.43 10.35 -16.16
C LEU A 461 -4.88 10.28 -16.67
N GLY A 462 -5.15 9.44 -17.67
CA GLY A 462 -6.51 9.14 -18.13
C GLY A 462 -7.38 8.53 -17.02
N LEU A 463 -6.87 7.52 -16.32
CA LEU A 463 -7.53 6.91 -15.16
C LEU A 463 -7.71 7.90 -14.01
N PHE A 464 -6.72 8.76 -13.74
CA PHE A 464 -6.86 9.82 -12.74
C PHE A 464 -7.97 10.82 -13.09
N ALA A 465 -8.07 11.22 -14.36
CA ALA A 465 -9.16 12.08 -14.83
C ALA A 465 -10.53 11.39 -14.76
N GLU A 466 -10.58 10.07 -15.00
CA GLU A 466 -11.81 9.27 -14.84
C GLU A 466 -12.28 9.21 -13.38
N MET A 467 -11.35 9.02 -12.44
CA MET A 467 -11.63 9.01 -11.00
C MET A 467 -12.28 10.33 -10.53
N LEU A 468 -11.88 11.46 -11.13
CA LEU A 468 -12.38 12.80 -10.78
C LEU A 468 -13.67 13.21 -11.53
N ARG A 469 -14.16 12.40 -12.47
CA ARG A 469 -15.34 12.72 -13.27
C ARG A 469 -16.59 12.78 -12.37
N GLU A 470 -17.56 13.64 -12.72
CA GLU A 470 -18.76 13.93 -11.91
C GLU A 470 -19.59 12.68 -11.52
N GLY A 471 -19.48 11.58 -12.28
CA GLY A 471 -20.14 10.30 -11.99
C GLY A 471 -19.41 9.35 -11.02
N CYS A 472 -18.15 9.62 -10.66
CA CYS A 472 -17.36 8.73 -9.79
C CYS A 472 -17.21 9.27 -8.35
N ARG A 473 -17.24 10.60 -8.16
CA ARG A 473 -17.18 11.32 -6.86
C ARG A 473 -16.19 10.74 -5.83
N MET A 474 -15.08 10.15 -6.27
CA MET A 474 -14.07 9.57 -5.40
C MET A 474 -12.95 10.57 -5.16
N MET A 475 -12.68 10.90 -3.90
CA MET A 475 -11.59 11.82 -3.54
C MET A 475 -10.24 11.08 -3.60
N PRO A 476 -9.26 11.54 -4.40
CA PRO A 476 -7.91 10.98 -4.40
C PRO A 476 -7.25 11.15 -3.03
N ASN A 477 -6.55 10.11 -2.56
CA ASN A 477 -5.71 10.22 -1.38
C ASN A 477 -4.30 10.74 -1.77
N GLY A 478 -3.44 11.00 -0.78
CA GLY A 478 -2.09 11.53 -1.04
C GLY A 478 -1.22 10.61 -1.91
N PHE A 479 -1.43 9.29 -1.85
CA PHE A 479 -0.75 8.33 -2.72
C PHE A 479 -1.24 8.43 -4.16
N THR A 480 -2.55 8.55 -4.38
CA THR A 480 -3.13 8.76 -5.72
C THR A 480 -2.56 10.02 -6.38
N ILE A 481 -2.49 11.13 -5.63
CA ILE A 481 -1.90 12.39 -6.11
C ILE A 481 -0.42 12.19 -6.47
N SER A 482 0.33 11.48 -5.64
CA SER A 482 1.75 11.18 -5.89
C SER A 482 1.92 10.35 -7.17
N CYS A 483 1.09 9.32 -7.39
CA CYS A 483 1.11 8.53 -8.63
C CYS A 483 0.81 9.37 -9.87
N ALA A 484 -0.19 10.27 -9.80
CA ALA A 484 -0.53 11.17 -10.89
C ALA A 484 0.63 12.16 -11.20
N LEU A 485 1.29 12.68 -10.16
CA LEU A 485 2.47 13.56 -10.33
C LEU A 485 3.67 12.82 -10.95
N VAL A 486 3.91 11.57 -10.55
CA VAL A 486 4.94 10.71 -11.17
C VAL A 486 4.62 10.49 -12.66
N ALA A 487 3.36 10.24 -12.99
CA ALA A 487 2.93 10.11 -14.38
C ALA A 487 3.15 11.43 -15.15
N CYS A 488 2.79 12.59 -14.59
CA CYS A 488 3.09 13.90 -15.17
C CYS A 488 4.60 14.10 -15.41
N ALA A 489 5.44 13.70 -14.45
CA ALA A 489 6.90 13.81 -14.55
C ALA A 489 7.48 12.95 -15.69
N ARG A 490 6.91 11.76 -15.94
CA ARG A 490 7.34 10.86 -17.02
C ARG A 490 7.00 11.40 -18.40
N VAL A 491 5.80 11.97 -18.59
CA VAL A 491 5.39 12.55 -19.89
C VAL A 491 5.79 14.02 -20.07
N GLY A 492 6.26 14.68 -19.01
CA GLY A 492 6.56 16.11 -19.00
C GLY A 492 5.31 17.00 -19.07
N ALA A 493 4.18 16.56 -18.49
CA ALA A 493 2.90 17.26 -18.56
C ALA A 493 2.80 18.42 -17.53
N LEU A 494 3.58 19.49 -17.77
CA LEU A 494 3.71 20.64 -16.86
C LEU A 494 2.36 21.27 -16.49
N ARG A 495 1.47 21.46 -17.47
CA ARG A 495 0.16 22.09 -17.25
C ARG A 495 -0.69 21.26 -16.28
N LEU A 496 -0.85 19.97 -16.54
CA LEU A 496 -1.61 19.09 -15.68
C LEU A 496 -0.96 18.96 -14.29
N GLY A 497 0.37 18.92 -14.22
CA GLY A 497 1.10 18.95 -12.95
C GLY A 497 0.80 20.20 -12.11
N ARG A 498 0.68 21.38 -12.73
CA ARG A 498 0.26 22.63 -12.06
C ARG A 498 -1.19 22.57 -11.59
N GLU A 499 -2.10 21.98 -12.38
CA GLU A 499 -3.49 21.77 -12.00
C GLU A 499 -3.60 20.84 -10.78
N ILE A 500 -2.86 19.72 -10.77
CA ILE A 500 -2.77 18.79 -9.64
C ILE A 500 -2.13 19.45 -8.42
N HIS A 501 -1.09 20.28 -8.60
CA HIS A 501 -0.48 21.04 -7.50
C HIS A 501 -1.50 21.97 -6.83
N ALA A 502 -2.25 22.74 -7.63
CA ALA A 502 -3.31 23.61 -7.11
C ALA A 502 -4.41 22.81 -6.38
N TYR A 503 -4.79 21.64 -6.92
CA TYR A 503 -5.72 20.72 -6.27
C TYR A 503 -5.19 20.22 -4.91
N ALA A 504 -3.91 19.82 -4.83
CA ALA A 504 -3.30 19.34 -3.60
C ALA A 504 -3.26 20.42 -2.49
N LEU A 505 -2.94 21.66 -2.86
CA LEU A 505 -2.93 22.79 -1.92
C LEU A 505 -4.34 23.10 -1.39
N ARG A 506 -5.37 23.00 -2.23
CA ARG A 506 -6.77 23.23 -1.82
C ARG A 506 -7.29 22.18 -0.85
N ASN A 507 -6.88 20.92 -1.01
CA ASN A 507 -7.41 19.78 -0.23
C ASN A 507 -6.63 19.46 1.06
N ARG A 508 -5.45 20.06 1.28
CA ARG A 508 -4.65 19.96 2.53
C ARG A 508 -4.51 18.53 3.09
N TYR A 509 -3.63 17.74 2.49
CA TYR A 509 -3.38 16.33 2.82
C TYR A 509 -2.65 16.05 4.15
N GLY A 510 -2.66 16.97 5.12
CA GLY A 510 -2.04 16.79 6.43
C GLY A 510 -0.59 16.28 6.35
N ASP A 511 -0.29 15.20 7.08
CA ASP A 511 1.04 14.58 7.12
C ASP A 511 1.49 14.02 5.76
N ALA A 512 0.56 13.66 4.87
CA ALA A 512 0.92 13.15 3.55
C ALA A 512 1.45 14.23 2.60
N MET A 513 1.35 15.52 2.97
CA MET A 513 1.78 16.64 2.15
C MET A 513 3.29 16.61 1.86
N ILE A 514 4.14 16.13 2.78
CA ILE A 514 5.59 16.04 2.54
C ILE A 514 5.92 15.12 1.36
N PHE A 515 5.20 14.00 1.21
CA PHE A 515 5.38 13.08 0.09
C PHE A 515 4.92 13.70 -1.23
N ILE A 516 3.77 14.38 -1.22
CA ILE A 516 3.24 15.09 -2.38
C ILE A 516 4.21 16.21 -2.83
N LEU A 517 4.77 16.98 -1.89
CA LEU A 517 5.74 18.04 -2.17
C LEU A 517 7.04 17.48 -2.77
N ASN A 518 7.52 16.34 -2.29
CA ASN A 518 8.67 15.65 -2.90
C ASN A 518 8.37 15.20 -4.34
N CYS A 519 7.17 14.66 -4.61
CA CYS A 519 6.73 14.34 -5.97
C CYS A 519 6.52 15.58 -6.85
N LEU A 520 6.11 16.72 -6.28
CA LEU A 520 5.97 17.99 -7.00
C LEU A 520 7.34 18.53 -7.44
N ILE A 521 8.36 18.45 -6.57
CA ILE A 521 9.73 18.79 -6.96
C ILE A 521 10.16 17.94 -8.17
N ASP A 522 10.01 16.62 -8.09
CA ASP A 522 10.36 15.71 -9.20
C ASP A 522 9.56 16.01 -10.48
N MET A 523 8.27 16.30 -10.35
CA MET A 523 7.40 16.65 -11.48
C MET A 523 7.83 17.94 -12.16
N TYR A 524 8.11 19.00 -11.40
CA TYR A 524 8.54 20.28 -11.97
C TYR A 524 9.93 20.20 -12.61
N VAL A 525 10.87 19.52 -11.94
CA VAL A 525 12.20 19.20 -12.49
C VAL A 525 12.06 18.49 -13.84
N LYS A 526 11.36 17.36 -13.87
CA LYS A 526 11.20 16.53 -15.10
C LYS A 526 10.29 17.15 -16.15
N SER A 527 9.59 18.23 -15.83
CA SER A 527 8.79 19.02 -16.76
C SER A 527 9.51 20.29 -17.25
N GLY A 528 10.76 20.51 -16.84
CA GLY A 528 11.59 21.61 -17.33
C GLY A 528 11.35 22.95 -16.63
N ASP A 529 10.82 22.95 -15.40
CA ASP A 529 10.52 24.15 -14.62
C ASP A 529 11.25 24.12 -13.26
N MET A 530 12.58 24.35 -13.31
CA MET A 530 13.44 24.31 -12.11
C MET A 530 13.11 25.39 -11.09
N ASP A 531 12.60 26.54 -11.54
CA ASP A 531 12.29 27.65 -10.66
C ASP A 531 11.05 27.32 -9.82
N ALA A 532 10.02 26.70 -10.42
CA ALA A 532 8.88 26.19 -9.68
C ALA A 532 9.29 25.06 -8.71
N ALA A 533 10.16 24.14 -9.13
CA ALA A 533 10.69 23.10 -8.23
C ALA A 533 11.42 23.70 -7.03
N ARG A 534 12.25 24.73 -7.26
CA ARG A 534 12.95 25.46 -6.19
C ARG A 534 11.98 26.18 -5.27
N ALA A 535 10.96 26.84 -5.81
CA ALA A 535 9.93 27.51 -5.02
C ALA A 535 9.16 26.52 -4.14
N VAL A 536 8.81 25.34 -4.65
CA VAL A 536 8.19 24.28 -3.84
C VAL A 536 9.11 23.87 -2.70
N PHE A 537 10.38 23.56 -3.02
CA PHE A 537 11.38 23.17 -2.03
C PHE A 537 11.55 24.22 -0.92
N ASP A 538 11.73 25.49 -1.29
CA ASP A 538 11.94 26.57 -0.31
C ASP A 538 10.77 26.74 0.64
N ASN A 539 9.54 26.64 0.12
CA ASN A 539 8.31 26.78 0.90
C ASN A 539 7.95 25.54 1.74
N MET A 540 8.71 24.44 1.68
CA MET A 540 8.48 23.28 2.54
C MET A 540 8.83 23.61 4.01
N SER A 541 7.86 23.42 4.92
CA SER A 541 8.05 23.61 6.37
C SER A 541 9.00 22.59 6.99
N GLN A 542 8.97 21.35 6.49
CA GLN A 542 9.88 20.28 6.87
C GLN A 542 10.49 19.68 5.60
N LYS A 543 11.79 19.40 5.65
CA LYS A 543 12.55 18.79 4.54
C LYS A 543 13.23 17.54 5.08
N ASN A 544 13.14 16.45 4.33
CA ASN A 544 13.84 15.20 4.63
C ASN A 544 14.90 14.92 3.56
N ALA A 545 15.69 13.85 3.71
CA ALA A 545 16.72 13.48 2.75
C ALA A 545 16.19 13.45 1.31
N VAL A 546 14.98 12.89 1.10
CA VAL A 546 14.33 12.83 -0.22
C VAL A 546 14.10 14.21 -0.83
N SER A 547 13.67 15.21 -0.06
CA SER A 547 13.49 16.58 -0.55
C SER A 547 14.79 17.17 -1.11
N TRP A 548 15.90 16.96 -0.40
CA TRP A 548 17.22 17.46 -0.78
C TRP A 548 17.78 16.72 -1.99
N THR A 549 17.72 15.39 -1.99
CA THR A 549 18.21 14.56 -3.11
C THR A 549 17.40 14.78 -4.39
N SER A 550 16.09 15.02 -4.30
CA SER A 550 15.26 15.39 -5.46
C SER A 550 15.70 16.73 -6.06
N MET A 551 16.02 17.73 -5.24
CA MET A 551 16.51 19.02 -5.71
C MET A 551 17.91 18.91 -6.34
N MET A 552 18.82 18.14 -5.71
CA MET A 552 20.16 17.86 -6.27
C MET A 552 20.06 17.15 -7.63
N THR A 553 19.20 16.13 -7.73
CA THR A 553 18.94 15.40 -8.98
C THR A 553 18.46 16.37 -10.06
N GLY A 554 17.55 17.29 -9.72
CA GLY A 554 17.07 18.28 -10.67
C GLY A 554 18.16 19.22 -11.17
N TYR A 555 19.03 19.71 -10.29
CA TYR A 555 20.19 20.50 -10.72
C TYR A 555 21.13 19.70 -11.65
N GLY A 556 21.43 18.44 -11.31
CA GLY A 556 22.22 17.54 -12.17
C GLY A 556 21.59 17.32 -13.54
N MET A 557 20.29 17.01 -13.61
CA MET A 557 19.52 16.82 -14.84
C MET A 557 19.54 18.06 -15.74
N HIS A 558 19.66 19.25 -15.16
CA HIS A 558 19.68 20.54 -15.87
C HIS A 558 21.09 21.04 -16.19
N GLY A 559 22.14 20.26 -15.90
CA GLY A 559 23.54 20.65 -16.13
C GLY A 559 24.07 21.70 -15.16
N ARG A 560 23.43 21.85 -13.99
CA ARG A 560 23.73 22.85 -12.96
C ARG A 560 24.45 22.19 -11.77
N GLY A 561 25.56 21.51 -12.05
CA GLY A 561 26.26 20.67 -11.05
C GLY A 561 26.80 21.44 -9.86
N GLU A 562 27.26 22.68 -10.06
CA GLU A 562 27.72 23.54 -8.97
C GLU A 562 26.60 23.84 -7.97
N GLU A 563 25.39 24.14 -8.47
CA GLU A 563 24.22 24.31 -7.61
C GLU A 563 23.84 23.01 -6.90
N ALA A 564 24.00 21.84 -7.54
CA ALA A 564 23.78 20.55 -6.89
C ALA A 564 24.76 20.33 -5.72
N VAL A 565 26.04 20.68 -5.89
CA VAL A 565 27.06 20.63 -4.83
C VAL A 565 26.72 21.60 -3.69
N GLN A 566 26.26 22.81 -4.01
CA GLN A 566 25.82 23.77 -2.98
C GLN A 566 24.62 23.26 -2.17
N VAL A 567 23.69 22.56 -2.81
CA VAL A 567 22.53 21.95 -2.13
C VAL A 567 22.99 20.80 -1.23
N PHE A 568 23.94 19.97 -1.68
CA PHE A 568 24.56 18.93 -0.85
C PHE A 568 25.22 19.51 0.41
N GLU A 569 25.97 20.59 0.26
CA GLU A 569 26.62 21.27 1.38
C GLU A 569 25.62 21.84 2.40
N LYS A 570 24.49 22.37 1.92
CA LYS A 570 23.39 22.80 2.78
C LYS A 570 22.69 21.63 3.48
N MET A 571 22.52 20.49 2.81
CA MET A 571 21.98 19.27 3.42
C MET A 571 22.90 18.78 4.55
N ARG A 572 24.22 18.78 4.32
CA ARG A 572 25.23 18.45 5.33
C ARG A 572 25.16 19.40 6.53
N ALA A 573 25.11 20.71 6.28
CA ALA A 573 25.01 21.72 7.33
C ALA A 573 23.71 21.61 8.16
N ALA A 574 22.63 21.06 7.56
CA ALA A 574 21.37 20.79 8.27
C ALA A 574 21.41 19.54 9.16
N GLY A 575 22.52 18.79 9.19
CA GLY A 575 22.67 17.60 10.04
C GLY A 575 21.85 16.39 9.61
N LEU A 576 21.40 16.35 8.35
CA LEU A 576 20.69 15.19 7.80
C LEU A 576 21.67 14.06 7.48
N PRO A 577 21.28 12.78 7.66
CA PRO A 577 22.13 11.66 7.34
C PRO A 577 22.44 11.65 5.85
N ILE A 578 23.73 11.54 5.53
CA ILE A 578 24.23 11.36 4.16
C ILE A 578 24.34 9.85 3.93
N ASP A 579 23.60 9.36 2.95
CA ASP A 579 23.52 7.93 2.61
C ASP A 579 24.09 7.66 1.21
N GLY A 580 24.08 6.38 0.80
CA GLY A 580 24.52 6.00 -0.55
C GLY A 580 23.69 6.67 -1.65
N VAL A 581 22.38 6.86 -1.46
CA VAL A 581 21.52 7.53 -2.45
C VAL A 581 21.98 8.97 -2.69
N THR A 582 22.36 9.67 -1.62
CA THR A 582 22.89 11.04 -1.70
C THR A 582 24.16 11.10 -2.56
N PHE A 583 25.09 10.15 -2.38
CA PHE A 583 26.31 10.08 -3.19
C PHE A 583 26.05 9.70 -4.65
N VAL A 584 25.11 8.80 -4.94
CA VAL A 584 24.70 8.51 -6.32
C VAL A 584 24.24 9.79 -7.03
N VAL A 585 23.40 10.59 -6.37
CA VAL A 585 22.90 11.86 -6.93
C VAL A 585 24.00 12.90 -7.08
N LEU A 586 24.92 13.00 -6.12
CA LEU A 586 26.06 13.90 -6.18
C LEU A 586 26.98 13.55 -7.36
N LEU A 587 27.39 12.29 -7.47
CA LEU A 587 28.26 11.80 -8.54
C LEU A 587 27.59 11.88 -9.92
N TYR A 588 26.29 11.59 -10.00
CA TYR A 588 25.48 11.85 -11.20
C TYR A 588 25.53 13.33 -11.61
N SER A 589 25.38 14.25 -10.65
CA SER A 589 25.41 15.70 -10.95
C SER A 589 26.79 16.17 -11.41
N CYS A 590 27.87 15.65 -10.81
CA CYS A 590 29.24 15.86 -11.28
C CYS A 590 29.45 15.30 -12.69
N SER A 591 28.95 14.08 -12.95
CA SER A 591 29.03 13.41 -14.26
C SER A 591 28.38 14.21 -15.36
N HIS A 592 27.19 14.73 -15.12
CA HIS A 592 26.45 15.48 -16.14
C HIS A 592 26.92 16.94 -16.30
N SER A 593 27.74 17.45 -15.38
CA SER A 593 28.25 18.83 -15.41
C SER A 593 29.75 18.93 -15.71
N GLY A 594 30.44 17.79 -15.86
CA GLY A 594 31.87 17.74 -16.17
C GLY A 594 32.79 18.13 -15.02
N ILE A 595 32.30 18.05 -13.77
CA ILE A 595 33.08 18.40 -12.58
C ILE A 595 33.87 17.15 -12.12
N VAL A 596 34.83 16.73 -12.95
CA VAL A 596 35.53 15.45 -12.82
C VAL A 596 36.34 15.34 -11.54
N ASP A 597 37.15 16.35 -11.23
CA ASP A 597 38.07 16.29 -10.09
C ASP A 597 37.34 16.26 -8.74
N GLN A 598 36.27 17.08 -8.60
CA GLN A 598 35.45 17.02 -7.39
C GLN A 598 34.68 15.70 -7.29
N GLY A 599 34.15 15.16 -8.40
CA GLY A 599 33.48 13.87 -8.41
C GLY A 599 34.39 12.73 -7.94
N ILE A 600 35.63 12.70 -8.43
CA ILE A 600 36.66 11.75 -7.96
C ILE A 600 36.95 11.96 -6.47
N SER A 601 37.10 13.21 -6.03
CA SER A 601 37.33 13.51 -4.61
C SER A 601 36.20 12.99 -3.72
N TYR A 602 34.94 13.27 -4.07
CA TYR A 602 33.79 12.80 -3.29
C TYR A 602 33.72 11.28 -3.22
N PHE A 603 33.96 10.59 -4.34
CA PHE A 603 33.98 9.12 -4.36
C PHE A 603 35.02 8.53 -3.41
N ASN A 604 36.23 9.09 -3.42
CA ASN A 604 37.33 8.60 -2.57
C ASN A 604 37.06 8.83 -1.07
N HIS A 605 36.39 9.91 -0.71
CA HIS A 605 36.08 10.26 0.68
C HIS A 605 34.73 9.73 1.16
N MET A 606 34.00 8.92 0.38
CA MET A 606 32.69 8.35 0.80
C MET A 606 32.75 7.61 2.14
N LYS A 607 33.86 6.91 2.40
CA LYS A 607 34.07 6.17 3.65
C LYS A 607 34.13 7.07 4.88
N ASP A 608 34.56 8.32 4.71
CA ASP A 608 34.61 9.31 5.80
C ASP A 608 33.20 9.72 6.26
N PHE A 609 32.20 9.49 5.42
CA PHE A 609 30.78 9.68 5.72
C PHE A 609 30.11 8.38 6.23
N GLY A 610 30.88 7.30 6.43
CA GLY A 610 30.36 5.99 6.82
C GLY A 610 29.64 5.25 5.68
N VAL A 611 29.83 5.67 4.42
CA VAL A 611 29.17 5.07 3.25
C VAL A 611 30.15 4.15 2.52
N VAL A 612 29.78 2.87 2.37
CA VAL A 612 30.55 1.91 1.57
C VAL A 612 30.12 2.01 0.10
N PRO A 613 31.04 2.22 -0.86
CA PRO A 613 30.71 2.28 -2.27
C PRO A 613 30.05 0.99 -2.78
N ALA A 614 28.80 1.11 -3.22
CA ALA A 614 28.03 0.09 -3.93
C ALA A 614 28.16 0.22 -5.47
N ALA A 615 27.69 -0.77 -6.22
CA ALA A 615 27.82 -0.84 -7.69
C ALA A 615 27.24 0.38 -8.42
N GLU A 616 26.21 1.02 -7.88
CA GLU A 616 25.58 2.23 -8.41
C GLU A 616 26.54 3.43 -8.40
N HIS A 617 27.35 3.56 -7.34
CA HIS A 617 28.37 4.62 -7.24
C HIS A 617 29.47 4.41 -8.28
N TYR A 618 29.92 3.16 -8.46
CA TYR A 618 30.87 2.80 -9.51
C TYR A 618 30.30 3.09 -10.90
N ALA A 619 29.02 2.82 -11.14
CA ALA A 619 28.36 3.14 -12.43
C ALA A 619 28.36 4.65 -12.72
N CYS A 620 28.10 5.50 -11.70
CA CYS A 620 28.21 6.95 -11.83
C CYS A 620 29.65 7.42 -12.11
N MET A 621 30.65 6.79 -11.47
CA MET A 621 32.06 7.10 -11.71
C MET A 621 32.54 6.68 -13.10
N VAL A 622 32.10 5.52 -13.58
CA VAL A 622 32.35 5.05 -14.95
C VAL A 622 31.72 6.00 -15.96
N ASP A 623 30.50 6.49 -15.72
CA ASP A 623 29.87 7.50 -16.56
C ASP A 623 30.64 8.84 -16.52
N LEU A 624 31.10 9.29 -15.34
CA LEU A 624 31.90 10.51 -15.17
C LEU A 624 33.22 10.45 -15.95
N LEU A 625 34.01 9.39 -15.74
CA LEU A 625 35.29 9.18 -16.40
C LEU A 625 35.10 8.95 -17.90
N GLY A 626 34.06 8.18 -18.26
CA GLY A 626 33.72 7.85 -19.63
C GLY A 626 33.35 9.08 -20.45
N ARG A 627 32.52 10.00 -19.91
CA ARG A 627 32.19 11.29 -20.55
C ARG A 627 33.37 12.24 -20.65
N ALA A 628 34.33 12.14 -19.73
CA ALA A 628 35.57 12.91 -19.76
C ALA A 628 36.59 12.35 -20.77
N GLY A 629 36.27 11.27 -21.50
CA GLY A 629 37.18 10.60 -22.44
C GLY A 629 38.24 9.71 -21.77
N ARG A 630 38.19 9.53 -20.44
CA ARG A 630 39.14 8.73 -19.67
C ARG A 630 38.71 7.25 -19.63
N LEU A 631 38.51 6.65 -20.80
CA LEU A 631 37.96 5.29 -20.93
C LEU A 631 38.86 4.22 -20.28
N ASP A 632 40.18 4.38 -20.34
CA ASP A 632 41.12 3.45 -19.70
C ASP A 632 41.01 3.49 -18.17
N ASP A 633 40.78 4.68 -17.59
CA ASP A 633 40.56 4.85 -16.16
C ASP A 633 39.23 4.24 -15.73
N ALA A 634 38.19 4.42 -16.54
CA ALA A 634 36.90 3.77 -16.33
C ALA A 634 37.04 2.24 -16.35
N MET A 635 37.82 1.69 -17.29
CA MET A 635 38.06 0.25 -17.37
C MET A 635 38.92 -0.27 -16.20
N ARG A 636 39.89 0.51 -15.73
CA ARG A 636 40.63 0.21 -14.49
C ARG A 636 39.70 0.17 -13.28
N LEU A 637 38.83 1.17 -13.14
CA LEU A 637 37.88 1.24 -12.03
C LEU A 637 36.93 0.03 -11.99
N ILE A 638 36.49 -0.47 -13.15
CA ILE A 638 35.67 -1.69 -13.25
C ILE A 638 36.44 -2.95 -12.88
N ARG A 639 37.76 -3.00 -13.10
CA ARG A 639 38.58 -4.14 -12.68
C ARG A 639 38.85 -4.15 -11.19
N ASP A 640 39.01 -2.97 -10.60
CA ASP A 640 39.41 -2.80 -9.20
C ASP A 640 38.22 -2.81 -8.22
N MET A 641 36.99 -2.87 -8.72
CA MET A 641 35.80 -2.86 -7.87
C MET A 641 35.70 -4.15 -7.02
N PRO A 642 35.29 -4.04 -5.73
CA PRO A 642 35.31 -5.17 -4.78
C PRO A 642 34.13 -6.15 -4.97
N MET A 643 33.21 -5.86 -5.89
CA MET A 643 32.07 -6.71 -6.22
C MET A 643 31.99 -6.96 -7.73
N GLN A 644 31.17 -7.92 -8.17
CA GLN A 644 30.98 -8.15 -9.61
C GLN A 644 30.27 -6.96 -10.26
N ALA A 645 30.77 -6.51 -11.40
CA ALA A 645 30.15 -5.45 -12.20
C ALA A 645 28.75 -5.86 -12.67
N ASN A 646 27.74 -5.10 -12.27
CA ASN A 646 26.36 -5.32 -12.71
C ASN A 646 26.13 -4.75 -14.14
N PRO A 647 25.00 -5.06 -14.79
CA PRO A 647 24.73 -4.56 -16.14
C PRO A 647 24.75 -3.02 -16.29
N ILE A 648 24.42 -2.28 -15.23
CA ILE A 648 24.37 -0.81 -15.27
C ILE A 648 25.75 -0.23 -15.53
N VAL A 649 26.78 -0.75 -14.85
CA VAL A 649 28.18 -0.33 -15.02
C VAL A 649 28.66 -0.50 -16.47
N TRP A 650 28.37 -1.65 -17.08
CA TRP A 650 28.75 -1.93 -18.46
C TRP A 650 27.97 -1.10 -19.48
N VAL A 651 26.70 -0.80 -19.22
CA VAL A 651 25.90 0.10 -20.07
C VAL A 651 26.41 1.54 -20.01
N SER A 652 26.86 2.02 -18.85
CA SER A 652 27.51 3.34 -18.72
C SER A 652 28.80 3.41 -19.53
N LEU A 653 29.63 2.37 -19.47
CA LEU A 653 30.85 2.29 -20.27
C LEU A 653 30.54 2.26 -21.77
N LEU A 654 29.60 1.41 -22.20
CA LEU A 654 29.17 1.30 -23.61
C LEU A 654 28.64 2.63 -24.17
N SER A 655 27.90 3.37 -23.35
CA SER A 655 27.39 4.70 -23.72
C SER A 655 28.53 5.71 -23.93
N SER A 656 29.60 5.61 -23.15
CA SER A 656 30.81 6.42 -23.27
C SER A 656 31.66 6.03 -24.48
N CYS A 657 31.78 4.72 -24.77
CA CYS A 657 32.43 4.22 -25.98
C CYS A 657 31.76 4.75 -27.25
N ARG A 658 30.42 4.85 -27.26
CA ARG A 658 29.67 5.50 -28.34
C ARG A 658 30.01 6.99 -28.49
N LEU A 659 30.21 7.71 -27.40
CA LEU A 659 30.56 9.13 -27.43
C LEU A 659 31.95 9.37 -28.05
N HIS A 660 32.91 8.51 -27.72
CA HIS A 660 34.31 8.66 -28.14
C HIS A 660 34.70 7.78 -29.34
N GLY A 661 33.77 7.00 -29.90
CA GLY A 661 34.01 6.13 -31.06
C GLY A 661 34.95 4.95 -30.79
N ASN A 662 35.12 4.52 -29.53
CA ASN A 662 36.01 3.41 -29.18
C ASN A 662 35.29 2.06 -29.36
N VAL A 663 35.56 1.39 -30.48
CA VAL A 663 34.92 0.12 -30.85
C VAL A 663 35.36 -1.03 -29.95
N GLU A 664 36.65 -1.13 -29.62
CA GLU A 664 37.23 -2.26 -28.88
C GLU A 664 36.65 -2.38 -27.46
N ILE A 665 36.65 -1.29 -26.69
CA ILE A 665 36.06 -1.28 -25.34
C ILE A 665 34.54 -1.48 -25.43
N GLY A 666 33.89 -0.95 -26.48
CA GLY A 666 32.47 -1.13 -26.73
C GLY A 666 32.07 -2.60 -26.95
N GLU A 667 32.81 -3.33 -27.79
CA GLU A 667 32.60 -4.77 -28.02
C GLU A 667 32.83 -5.57 -26.73
N HIS A 668 33.88 -5.23 -25.97
CA HIS A 668 34.15 -5.88 -24.69
C HIS A 668 33.00 -5.71 -23.70
N ALA A 669 32.46 -4.49 -23.56
CA ALA A 669 31.32 -4.21 -22.70
C ALA A 669 30.06 -5.00 -23.11
N VAL A 670 29.79 -5.12 -24.41
CA VAL A 670 28.65 -5.92 -24.91
C VAL A 670 28.83 -7.40 -24.61
N ASN A 671 30.04 -7.95 -24.82
CA ASN A 671 30.30 -9.36 -24.50
C ASN A 671 30.07 -9.66 -23.02
N LYS A 672 30.49 -8.76 -22.13
CA LYS A 672 30.22 -8.87 -20.68
C LYS A 672 28.73 -8.79 -20.36
N LEU A 673 27.97 -7.94 -21.04
CA LEU A 673 26.51 -7.87 -20.87
C LEU A 673 25.79 -9.16 -21.33
N LEU A 674 26.27 -9.79 -22.41
CA LEU A 674 25.76 -11.07 -22.89
C LEU A 674 26.09 -12.22 -21.93
N GLU A 675 27.30 -12.25 -21.36
CA GLU A 675 27.69 -13.21 -20.31
C GLU A 675 26.76 -13.11 -19.08
N LEU A 676 26.34 -11.89 -18.71
CA LEU A 676 25.39 -11.62 -17.64
C LEU A 676 23.93 -11.92 -18.01
N LYS A 677 23.67 -12.45 -19.21
CA LYS A 677 22.33 -12.70 -19.77
C LYS A 677 21.44 -11.44 -19.75
N PHE A 678 22.06 -10.26 -19.87
CA PHE A 678 21.33 -9.00 -19.92
C PHE A 678 20.82 -8.77 -21.34
N GLU A 679 19.59 -9.18 -21.61
CA GLU A 679 18.93 -8.99 -22.90
C GLU A 679 18.12 -7.70 -22.91
N VAL A 680 18.62 -6.67 -23.60
CA VAL A 680 17.87 -5.43 -23.84
C VAL A 680 17.99 -5.01 -25.30
N ASP A 681 16.85 -4.74 -25.94
CA ASP A 681 16.71 -4.24 -27.32
C ASP A 681 17.65 -3.06 -27.65
N GLY A 682 17.97 -2.25 -26.63
CA GLY A 682 18.85 -1.10 -26.73
C GLY A 682 20.32 -1.43 -27.00
N LEU A 683 20.82 -2.60 -26.59
CA LEU A 683 22.25 -2.96 -26.70
C LEU A 683 22.70 -3.09 -28.15
N TYR A 684 21.93 -3.84 -28.95
CA TYR A 684 22.19 -3.99 -30.37
C TYR A 684 22.09 -2.65 -31.10
N THR A 685 21.17 -1.78 -30.66
CA THR A 685 21.04 -0.42 -31.22
C THR A 685 22.27 0.44 -30.90
N LEU A 686 22.77 0.40 -29.65
CA LEU A 686 23.99 1.10 -29.23
C LEU A 686 25.23 0.59 -29.98
N LEU A 687 25.38 -0.73 -30.09
CA LEU A 687 26.49 -1.34 -30.81
C LEU A 687 26.44 -1.05 -32.33
N SER A 688 25.25 -1.14 -32.94
CA SER A 688 25.06 -0.75 -34.34
C SER A 688 25.42 0.72 -34.57
N ASN A 689 25.15 1.60 -33.61
CA ASN A 689 25.51 3.01 -33.72
C ASN A 689 27.03 3.21 -33.60
N ILE A 690 27.71 2.46 -32.71
CA ILE A 690 29.18 2.50 -32.59
C ILE A 690 29.85 2.10 -33.91
N TYR A 691 29.42 0.99 -34.52
CA TYR A 691 29.95 0.57 -35.83
C TYR A 691 29.65 1.57 -36.94
N ALA A 692 28.45 2.16 -36.94
CA ALA A 692 28.08 3.18 -37.91
C ALA A 692 28.95 4.44 -37.77
N SER A 693 29.22 4.90 -36.55
CA SER A 693 30.15 6.01 -36.28
C SER A 693 31.59 5.69 -36.70
N ALA A 694 32.01 4.42 -36.60
CA ALA A 694 33.31 3.94 -37.09
C ALA A 694 33.34 3.64 -38.61
N LYS A 695 32.26 3.93 -39.35
CA LYS A 695 32.09 3.65 -40.79
C LYS A 695 32.22 2.16 -41.16
N GLN A 696 31.94 1.26 -40.23
CA GLN A 696 31.98 -0.20 -40.41
C GLN A 696 30.60 -0.74 -40.83
N TRP A 697 30.16 -0.41 -42.05
CA TRP A 697 28.80 -0.74 -42.53
C TRP A 697 28.50 -2.25 -42.65
N LYS A 698 29.53 -3.08 -42.86
CA LYS A 698 29.40 -4.54 -42.87
C LYS A 698 28.94 -5.07 -41.50
N ASP A 699 29.53 -4.55 -40.43
CA ASP A 699 29.19 -4.92 -39.06
C ASP A 699 27.82 -4.36 -38.64
N VAL A 700 27.46 -3.15 -39.11
CA VAL A 700 26.10 -2.61 -38.98
C VAL A 700 25.06 -3.54 -39.61
N ALA A 701 25.31 -4.02 -40.83
CA ALA A 701 24.41 -4.95 -41.52
C ALA A 701 24.29 -6.29 -40.75
N ARG A 702 25.40 -6.80 -40.21
CA ARG A 702 25.42 -8.00 -39.35
C ARG A 702 24.54 -7.81 -38.10
N ILE A 703 24.70 -6.70 -37.39
CA ILE A 703 23.89 -6.41 -36.18
C ILE A 703 22.41 -6.26 -36.54
N ARG A 704 22.06 -5.55 -37.62
CA ARG A 704 20.67 -5.42 -38.07
C ARG A 704 20.03 -6.77 -38.41
N LEU A 705 20.79 -7.70 -39.01
CA LEU A 705 20.31 -9.06 -39.25
C LEU A 705 20.07 -9.83 -37.95
N LEU A 706 20.96 -9.70 -36.96
CA LEU A 706 20.78 -10.30 -35.63
C LEU A 706 19.55 -9.73 -34.92
N MET A 707 19.34 -8.41 -34.97
CA MET A 707 18.14 -7.77 -34.43
C MET A 707 16.86 -8.32 -35.07
N LYS A 708 16.85 -8.51 -36.40
CA LYS A 708 15.71 -9.09 -37.12
C LYS A 708 15.44 -10.54 -36.70
N ARG A 709 16.48 -11.36 -36.52
CA ARG A 709 16.35 -12.76 -36.06
C ARG A 709 15.87 -12.85 -34.61
N ALA A 710 16.30 -11.93 -33.75
CA ALA A 710 15.88 -11.84 -32.36
C ALA A 710 14.51 -11.16 -32.18
N GLY A 711 13.85 -10.70 -33.25
CA GLY A 711 12.55 -10.01 -33.17
C GLY A 711 12.62 -8.61 -32.58
N ILE A 712 13.81 -8.04 -32.42
CA ILE A 712 14.05 -6.74 -31.78
C ILE A 712 13.62 -5.62 -32.72
N ARG A 713 12.71 -4.76 -32.25
CA ARG A 713 12.23 -3.58 -33.00
C ARG A 713 12.83 -2.29 -32.42
N LYS A 714 13.40 -1.45 -33.29
CA LYS A 714 13.89 -0.13 -32.89
C LYS A 714 12.70 0.77 -32.51
N ARG A 715 12.75 1.38 -31.33
CA ARG A 715 11.78 2.41 -30.95
C ARG A 715 11.95 3.66 -31.84
N PRO A 716 10.89 4.17 -32.46
CA PRO A 716 10.98 5.40 -33.24
C PRO A 716 11.27 6.59 -32.32
N GLY A 717 12.14 7.50 -32.78
CA GLY A 717 12.41 8.75 -32.09
C GLY A 717 11.28 9.74 -32.35
N CYS A 718 10.68 10.29 -31.29
CA CYS A 718 9.67 11.33 -31.39
C CYS A 718 9.99 12.47 -30.43
N SER A 719 9.54 13.66 -30.82
CA SER A 719 9.65 14.87 -30.01
C SER A 719 8.27 15.48 -29.86
N TRP A 720 7.92 15.92 -28.66
CA TRP A 720 6.64 16.57 -28.41
C TRP A 720 6.81 17.90 -27.70
N VAL A 721 5.90 18.81 -27.99
CA VAL A 721 5.93 20.20 -27.53
C VAL A 721 4.51 20.65 -27.20
N GLN A 722 4.38 21.45 -26.14
CA GLN A 722 3.08 21.97 -25.72
C GLN A 722 2.77 23.27 -26.45
N GLY A 723 1.75 23.25 -27.30
CA GLY A 723 1.20 24.43 -27.99
C GLY A 723 -0.07 24.96 -27.31
N ARG A 724 -0.73 25.96 -27.94
CA ARG A 724 -1.96 26.59 -27.40
C ARG A 724 -3.13 25.63 -27.22
N HIS A 725 -3.26 24.65 -28.10
CA HIS A 725 -4.40 23.72 -28.16
C HIS A 725 -4.10 22.32 -27.62
N GLY A 726 -2.94 22.12 -26.98
CA GLY A 726 -2.53 20.82 -26.46
C GLY A 726 -1.10 20.47 -26.84
N THR A 727 -0.74 19.20 -26.70
CA THR A 727 0.60 18.69 -27.01
C THR A 727 0.64 18.18 -28.44
N ALA A 728 1.55 18.70 -29.26
CA ALA A 728 1.83 18.18 -30.60
C ALA A 728 3.03 17.24 -30.54
N THR A 729 2.94 16.09 -31.21
CA THR A 729 4.02 15.10 -31.30
C THR A 729 4.46 14.97 -32.75
N PHE A 730 5.77 14.95 -32.97
CA PHE A 730 6.39 14.86 -34.28
C PHE A 730 7.33 13.66 -34.35
N TYR A 731 7.31 12.99 -35.49
CA TYR A 731 8.28 11.97 -35.88
C TYR A 731 9.23 12.52 -36.95
N VAL A 732 10.31 11.78 -37.24
CA VAL A 732 11.24 12.17 -38.32
C VAL A 732 10.47 12.20 -39.65
N GLY A 733 10.54 13.31 -40.38
CA GLY A 733 9.84 13.50 -41.65
C GLY A 733 8.32 13.55 -41.55
N ASP A 734 7.76 13.81 -40.36
CA ASP A 734 6.31 13.85 -40.16
C ASP A 734 5.66 14.99 -40.95
N LYS A 735 4.62 14.65 -41.72
CA LYS A 735 3.81 15.56 -42.55
C LYS A 735 2.31 15.46 -42.25
N THR A 736 1.96 14.80 -41.15
CA THR A 736 0.55 14.53 -40.77
C THR A 736 -0.12 15.71 -40.07
N HIS A 737 0.67 16.65 -39.54
CA HIS A 737 0.14 17.78 -38.77
C HIS A 737 -0.59 18.80 -39.67
N PRO A 738 -1.72 19.40 -39.24
CA PRO A 738 -2.45 20.37 -40.08
C PRO A 738 -1.62 21.59 -40.52
N MET A 739 -0.72 22.06 -39.68
CA MET A 739 0.20 23.19 -39.96
C MET A 739 1.53 22.76 -40.61
N THR A 740 1.58 21.60 -41.28
CA THR A 740 2.83 21.05 -41.82
C THR A 740 3.53 22.06 -42.75
N LYS A 741 2.79 22.74 -43.63
CA LYS A 741 3.39 23.67 -44.58
C LYS A 741 4.13 24.81 -43.86
N GLU A 742 3.47 25.45 -42.90
CA GLU A 742 4.04 26.55 -42.11
C GLU A 742 5.25 26.11 -41.27
N ILE A 743 5.20 24.90 -40.70
CA ILE A 743 6.29 24.33 -39.90
C ILE A 743 7.53 24.15 -40.77
N TYR A 744 7.40 23.52 -41.95
CA TYR A 744 8.54 23.28 -42.83
C TYR A 744 9.06 24.57 -43.46
N ASP A 745 8.19 25.50 -43.86
CA ASP A 745 8.59 26.80 -44.40
C ASP A 745 9.46 27.58 -43.39
N LEU A 746 9.02 27.65 -42.12
CA LEU A 746 9.80 28.27 -41.05
C LEU A 746 11.10 27.51 -40.77
N LEU A 747 11.06 26.18 -40.74
CA LEU A 747 12.24 25.38 -40.45
C LEU A 747 13.33 25.55 -41.51
N HIS A 748 12.96 25.54 -42.79
CA HIS A 748 13.91 25.78 -43.89
C HIS A 748 14.56 27.15 -43.78
N ASP A 749 13.77 28.19 -43.50
CA ASP A 749 14.27 29.55 -43.30
C ASP A 749 15.23 29.65 -42.09
N LEU A 750 14.88 29.04 -40.95
CA LEU A 750 15.74 28.99 -39.77
C LEU A 750 17.07 28.28 -40.04
N ILE A 751 17.04 27.14 -40.71
CA ILE A 751 18.24 26.38 -41.06
C ILE A 751 19.10 27.13 -42.09
N TYR A 752 18.48 27.79 -43.07
CA TYR A 752 19.18 28.63 -44.04
C TYR A 752 19.92 29.77 -43.32
N ARG A 753 19.24 30.50 -42.44
CA ARG A 753 19.85 31.56 -41.62
C ARG A 753 20.95 31.03 -40.71
N ALA A 754 20.78 29.84 -40.12
CA ALA A 754 21.82 29.17 -39.34
C ALA A 754 23.08 28.88 -40.17
N LYS A 755 22.91 28.37 -41.40
CA LYS A 755 24.03 28.09 -42.32
C LYS A 755 24.83 29.36 -42.65
N ILE A 756 24.15 30.50 -42.87
CA ILE A 756 24.81 31.81 -43.07
C ILE A 756 25.66 32.20 -41.85
N MET A 757 25.22 31.86 -40.64
CA MET A 757 25.96 32.11 -39.41
C MET A 757 27.11 31.12 -39.16
N GLY A 758 27.33 30.16 -40.07
CA GLY A 758 28.41 29.18 -39.98
C GLY A 758 28.02 27.81 -39.41
N TYR A 759 26.72 27.51 -39.27
CA TYR A 759 26.28 26.15 -38.97
C TYR A 759 26.52 25.23 -40.18
N VAL A 760 27.25 24.15 -39.95
CA VAL A 760 27.48 23.09 -40.95
C VAL A 760 26.82 21.80 -40.43
N PRO A 761 25.90 21.17 -41.20
CA PRO A 761 25.29 19.93 -40.78
C PRO A 761 26.32 18.83 -40.53
N GLU A 762 26.23 18.20 -39.35
CA GLU A 762 27.18 17.16 -38.93
C GLU A 762 26.75 15.79 -39.48
N THR A 763 27.12 15.47 -40.72
CA THR A 763 26.67 14.26 -41.44
C THR A 763 27.05 12.95 -40.75
N SER A 764 28.03 12.94 -39.84
CA SER A 764 28.40 11.80 -38.99
C SER A 764 27.24 11.30 -38.10
N PHE A 765 26.24 12.15 -37.83
CA PHE A 765 25.04 11.79 -37.06
C PHE A 765 23.90 11.21 -37.90
N ALA A 766 24.00 11.29 -39.24
CA ALA A 766 23.11 10.60 -40.15
C ALA A 766 23.63 9.17 -40.37
N LEU A 767 23.21 8.24 -39.49
CA LEU A 767 23.65 6.83 -39.48
C LEU A 767 22.99 5.98 -40.60
N HIS A 768 22.91 6.56 -41.80
CA HIS A 768 22.40 5.94 -43.03
C HIS A 768 23.52 5.85 -44.06
N ASP A 769 23.49 4.79 -44.85
CA ASP A 769 24.45 4.52 -45.93
C ASP A 769 23.98 5.24 -47.20
N VAL A 770 24.02 6.57 -47.16
CA VAL A 770 23.67 7.49 -48.25
C VAL A 770 24.76 8.56 -48.40
N ASP A 771 24.77 9.31 -49.50
CA ASP A 771 25.76 10.36 -49.70
C ASP A 771 25.61 11.51 -48.69
N ASP A 772 26.61 12.38 -48.60
CA ASP A 772 26.65 13.41 -47.56
C ASP A 772 25.63 14.54 -47.79
N GLU A 773 25.06 14.67 -49.00
CA GLU A 773 24.01 15.65 -49.33
C GLU A 773 22.65 15.13 -48.86
N GLU A 774 22.30 13.88 -49.18
CA GLU A 774 21.10 13.19 -48.67
C GLU A 774 21.13 13.04 -47.14
N LYS A 775 22.32 12.80 -46.55
CA LYS A 775 22.49 12.84 -45.09
C LYS A 775 22.14 14.21 -44.51
N GLY A 776 22.53 15.30 -45.18
CA GLY A 776 22.21 16.66 -44.78
C GLY A 776 20.70 16.92 -44.74
N ASP A 777 19.97 16.45 -45.74
CA ASP A 777 18.52 16.62 -45.83
C ASP A 777 17.77 15.80 -44.78
N LEU A 778 18.20 14.56 -44.53
CA LEU A 778 17.65 13.70 -43.47
C LEU A 778 17.81 14.32 -42.07
N LEU A 779 18.87 15.10 -41.84
CA LEU A 779 19.11 15.79 -40.57
C LEU A 779 18.17 16.99 -40.36
N VAL A 780 17.68 17.63 -41.43
CA VAL A 780 16.73 18.76 -41.32
C VAL A 780 15.38 18.24 -40.81
N GLU A 781 14.95 17.08 -41.29
CA GLU A 781 13.65 16.48 -40.96
C GLU A 781 13.59 15.80 -39.58
N HIS A 782 14.58 16.02 -38.72
CA HIS A 782 14.57 15.50 -37.35
C HIS A 782 13.42 16.06 -36.52
N SER A 783 12.81 15.21 -35.69
CA SER A 783 11.61 15.56 -34.93
C SER A 783 11.81 16.71 -33.95
N GLU A 784 13.01 16.90 -33.40
CA GLU A 784 13.32 18.05 -32.53
C GLU A 784 13.16 19.39 -33.25
N LYS A 785 13.61 19.45 -34.50
CA LYS A 785 13.59 20.66 -35.32
C LYS A 785 12.16 21.00 -35.75
N LEU A 786 11.37 19.98 -36.11
CA LEU A 786 9.94 20.12 -36.38
C LEU A 786 9.17 20.62 -35.13
N ALA A 787 9.44 20.00 -33.97
CA ALA A 787 8.84 20.42 -32.70
C ALA A 787 9.23 21.86 -32.32
N LEU A 788 10.48 22.26 -32.57
CA LEU A 788 10.92 23.64 -32.33
C LEU A 788 10.21 24.63 -33.25
N ALA A 789 10.14 24.35 -34.55
CA ALA A 789 9.45 25.23 -35.50
C ALA A 789 7.96 25.39 -35.14
N TYR A 790 7.26 24.31 -34.81
CA TYR A 790 5.90 24.39 -34.30
C TYR A 790 5.81 25.18 -32.97
N GLY A 791 6.76 24.97 -32.07
CA GLY A 791 6.87 25.70 -30.80
C GLY A 791 6.96 27.21 -31.02
N ILE A 792 7.80 27.66 -31.96
CA ILE A 792 7.96 29.08 -32.34
C ILE A 792 6.66 29.64 -32.93
N LEU A 793 5.99 28.89 -33.81
CA LEU A 793 4.74 29.34 -34.44
C LEU A 793 3.58 29.51 -33.45
N THR A 794 3.55 28.70 -32.39
CA THR A 794 2.39 28.62 -31.49
C THR A 794 2.59 29.33 -30.15
N THR A 795 3.83 29.55 -29.74
CA THR A 795 4.18 30.15 -28.45
C THR A 795 4.31 31.68 -28.59
N THR A 796 3.84 32.42 -27.59
CA THR A 796 4.02 33.88 -27.55
C THR A 796 5.50 34.23 -27.42
N PRO A 797 6.03 35.23 -28.17
CA PRO A 797 7.40 35.69 -28.03
C PRO A 797 7.80 35.95 -26.57
N GLY A 798 9.01 35.56 -26.18
CA GLY A 798 9.54 35.66 -24.82
C GLY A 798 9.19 34.49 -23.90
N MET A 799 8.21 33.65 -24.24
CA MET A 799 7.85 32.48 -23.41
C MET A 799 8.74 31.26 -23.70
N PRO A 800 9.16 30.48 -22.69
CA PRO A 800 10.02 29.33 -22.92
C PRO A 800 9.32 28.21 -23.70
N ILE A 801 9.97 27.72 -24.77
CA ILE A 801 9.51 26.57 -25.57
C ILE A 801 10.06 25.30 -24.94
N ARG A 802 9.17 24.41 -24.48
CA ARG A 802 9.53 23.14 -23.83
C ARG A 802 9.31 21.97 -24.77
N ILE A 803 10.40 21.34 -25.18
CA ILE A 803 10.40 20.19 -26.08
C ILE A 803 10.89 18.98 -25.30
N MET A 804 10.20 17.85 -25.45
CA MET A 804 10.55 16.59 -24.82
C MET A 804 10.86 15.57 -25.91
N LYS A 805 11.92 14.78 -25.76
CA LYS A 805 12.31 13.73 -26.68
C LYS A 805 12.46 12.40 -25.93
N ASN A 806 11.96 11.32 -26.53
CA ASN A 806 12.04 9.98 -25.94
C ASN A 806 13.43 9.33 -26.06
N LEU A 807 14.28 9.84 -26.96
CA LEU A 807 15.66 9.40 -27.21
C LEU A 807 16.65 10.54 -26.93
N ARG A 808 17.94 10.22 -26.90
CA ARG A 808 19.00 11.23 -26.85
C ARG A 808 18.94 12.13 -28.09
N VAL A 809 19.09 13.44 -27.89
CA VAL A 809 19.19 14.44 -28.98
C VAL A 809 20.49 14.18 -29.75
N CYS A 810 20.50 14.32 -31.07
CA CYS A 810 21.72 14.13 -31.86
C CYS A 810 22.60 15.38 -31.88
N GLY A 811 23.89 15.20 -32.22
CA GLY A 811 24.89 16.27 -32.29
C GLY A 811 24.43 17.46 -33.10
N ASP A 812 24.06 17.15 -34.34
CA ASP A 812 23.56 18.11 -35.29
C ASP A 812 22.34 18.91 -34.80
N CYS A 813 21.33 18.25 -34.22
CA CYS A 813 20.17 18.95 -33.66
C CYS A 813 20.57 19.91 -32.53
N HIS A 814 21.46 19.46 -31.63
CA HIS A 814 21.94 20.31 -30.54
C HIS A 814 22.67 21.55 -31.08
N THR A 815 23.56 21.37 -32.06
CA THR A 815 24.30 22.46 -32.72
C THR A 815 23.33 23.40 -33.43
N ALA A 816 22.43 22.88 -34.28
CA ALA A 816 21.44 23.67 -35.02
C ALA A 816 20.55 24.51 -34.08
N ILE A 817 20.02 23.91 -33.00
CA ILE A 817 19.17 24.60 -32.03
C ILE A 817 19.96 25.69 -31.28
N SER A 818 21.26 25.46 -31.03
CA SER A 818 22.14 26.50 -30.48
C SER A 818 22.18 27.71 -31.41
N TYR A 819 22.42 27.53 -32.71
CA TYR A 819 22.39 28.64 -33.68
C TYR A 819 21.02 29.32 -33.76
N ILE A 820 19.94 28.53 -33.82
CA ILE A 820 18.56 29.06 -33.87
C ILE A 820 18.25 29.91 -32.64
N SER A 821 18.73 29.53 -31.45
CA SER A 821 18.53 30.29 -30.21
C SER A 821 19.18 31.69 -30.21
N ARG A 822 20.06 32.01 -31.18
CA ARG A 822 20.58 33.37 -31.38
C ARG A 822 19.63 34.27 -32.16
N MET A 823 18.70 33.68 -32.91
CA MET A 823 17.85 34.38 -33.88
C MET A 823 16.41 34.57 -33.38
N ILE A 824 16.04 33.88 -32.30
CA ILE A 824 14.67 33.89 -31.77
C ILE A 824 14.63 34.47 -30.37
N GLU A 825 13.55 35.16 -30.04
CA GLU A 825 13.29 35.71 -28.70
C GLU A 825 12.60 34.67 -27.81
N HIS A 826 13.12 33.45 -27.76
CA HIS A 826 12.60 32.38 -26.90
C HIS A 826 13.73 31.63 -26.19
N ASP A 827 13.52 31.33 -24.91
CA ASP A 827 14.32 30.35 -24.20
C ASP A 827 13.86 28.94 -24.64
N ILE A 828 14.77 28.10 -25.13
CA ILE A 828 14.44 26.74 -25.57
C ILE A 828 14.89 25.76 -24.50
N ILE A 829 13.93 25.00 -23.95
CA ILE A 829 14.18 23.96 -22.95
C ILE A 829 13.90 22.61 -23.61
N LEU A 830 14.96 21.90 -23.98
CA LEU A 830 14.87 20.60 -24.64
C LEU A 830 15.29 19.49 -23.68
N ARG A 831 14.36 18.59 -23.35
CA ARG A 831 14.64 17.38 -22.58
C ARG A 831 14.94 16.22 -23.53
N ASP A 832 16.08 15.57 -23.36
CA ASP A 832 16.37 14.28 -23.96
C ASP A 832 16.01 13.12 -23.01
N SER A 833 16.43 11.88 -23.29
CA SER A 833 16.10 10.72 -22.46
C SER A 833 16.45 10.87 -20.96
N SER A 834 17.39 11.75 -20.61
CA SER A 834 17.89 11.88 -19.23
C SER A 834 18.24 13.30 -18.79
N ARG A 835 18.34 14.27 -19.70
CA ARG A 835 18.92 15.59 -19.44
C ARG A 835 18.11 16.71 -20.09
N PHE A 836 18.12 17.89 -19.46
CA PHE A 836 17.69 19.14 -20.05
C PHE A 836 18.84 19.96 -20.62
N HIS A 837 18.60 20.47 -21.82
CA HIS A 837 19.42 21.42 -22.54
C HIS A 837 18.67 22.75 -22.59
N HIS A 838 19.22 23.79 -21.97
CA HIS A 838 18.66 25.13 -21.98
C HIS A 838 19.42 25.96 -22.99
N PHE A 839 18.83 26.21 -24.15
CA PHE A 839 19.43 27.03 -25.19
C PHE A 839 18.96 28.48 -25.05
N LYS A 840 19.94 29.38 -24.94
CA LYS A 840 19.72 30.82 -24.86
C LYS A 840 20.89 31.57 -25.49
N ASN A 841 20.60 32.50 -26.39
CA ASN A 841 21.58 33.37 -27.03
C ASN A 841 22.77 32.62 -27.64
N GLY A 842 22.54 31.42 -28.19
CA GLY A 842 23.60 30.62 -28.80
C GLY A 842 24.45 29.79 -27.86
N SER A 843 24.05 29.69 -26.60
CA SER A 843 24.70 28.85 -25.59
C SER A 843 23.72 27.81 -25.06
N CYS A 844 24.24 26.65 -24.68
CA CYS A 844 23.48 25.61 -24.00
C CYS A 844 23.97 25.47 -22.55
N SER A 845 23.07 25.17 -21.60
CA SER A 845 23.43 24.87 -20.21
C SER A 845 24.46 23.73 -20.05
N CYS A 846 24.61 22.88 -21.06
CA CYS A 846 25.62 21.82 -21.04
C CYS A 846 27.06 22.30 -21.30
N LYS A 847 27.26 23.54 -21.76
CA LYS A 847 28.58 24.09 -22.14
C LYS A 847 29.35 23.22 -23.14
N GLY A 848 28.64 22.47 -24.00
CA GLY A 848 29.25 21.52 -24.94
C GLY A 848 29.66 20.17 -24.32
N TYR A 849 29.52 20.01 -23.00
CA TYR A 849 29.81 18.77 -22.27
C TYR A 849 28.50 17.97 -22.09
N TRP A 850 28.12 17.12 -23.06
CA TRP A 850 26.85 16.39 -22.99
C TRP A 850 26.87 14.94 -23.42
#